data_AF-A0A3D1JLT1-F1
#
_entry.id   AF-A0A3D1JLT1-F1
#
_cell.length_a   1.000
_cell.length_b   1.000
_cell.length_c   1.000
_cell.angle_alpha   90.00
_cell.angle_beta   90.00
_cell.angle_gamma   90.00
#
_symmetry.space_group_name_H-M   'P 1'
#
loop_
_entity.id
_entity.type
_entity.pdbx_description
1 polymer ?
#
loop_
_entity_poly.entity_id
_entity_poly.type
_entity_poly.pdbx_seq_one_letter_code
_entity_poly.pdbx_strand_id
1 'polypeptide(L)'
;MESALEWILITLLIIMLVSLVAGLVVYGLVSRWRRQVETVLLEVGGELNQAGFHIESLQATQYEFGKIHRQPYVTLTAELQKKVDRILQMAQEVESRWVELEARQHHVPLSHLQGILEWVTGAYPNWKAAEALRVQNRNLQRELAEAQRLARRMEGLPVEIYTQARMAGEALQRLETLLNTLHEAGLHGKPMEEADDVFRRVQQSWGHIPEDFLAEGPPDSQAGDVRETVSAVYAVLEDVQPLLDEWVERVEGWDKQYRRTVEAYERLRKTGNTFRAALKNPPVGLIVDGFLAELDRVRATTVAINKRLQEPLVDDLRALERETIHLEKVVKDQVARYDRVCRQVEELDRAILELETRQSEAARRLAEPEKLQVYPLVWDISRAFLADLETGLNTIGSRDQKRTPEQVEEGLRLASEQDAKLTSFIKRLETVLNAHQEFLFLLGTGVVADGMAFLENAQQLVEKAARYAPVNWSGGETPAAFQADLSRLRELQQRLTGASQPMAIKESELSDWLKDARQMVELHRALRTREERMRQRLNTLEKAESEALAEAERALSTMDHLLLLTRENAVLQEKALAEMNRVREELSHLVEELRNPGQGAVERKVSRTNVLVEQLSRASQNWLDQLVLDLQGQTRHISDQLGELDQSVALEDRAVNEARSLIERLGSRPTPRKDGSTYLEVAAEIKRWNNEWQTCRGVSQALDEVARVVLEAVREATQAREAARKALQSAGKLASGRRDWPPTRQSLVEEVRMFQELERRLDRLKSDRKTASEAVHELGQIFHELSQLEDRVVAAIRQAELEQQEAIRLERLLEEYQQRWQALAQRFPAQADLDLEIKDLVSQADQRLARIKTQYKQGILSYEQALDGLREAVSALRNARFNVPEGQEVHITQG
;
A
#
# COMPACT_ATOMS: atom_id res chain seq x y z
N MET A 1 -17.98 -93.04 -19.40
CA MET A 1 -19.14 -93.89 -19.06
C MET A 1 -19.11 -94.39 -17.61
N GLU A 2 -18.00 -94.28 -16.87
CA GLU A 2 -17.97 -94.64 -15.44
C GLU A 2 -18.56 -93.54 -14.51
N SER A 3 -18.56 -92.26 -14.92
CA SER A 3 -19.06 -91.16 -14.09
C SER A 3 -20.59 -91.06 -13.94
N ALA A 4 -21.39 -91.74 -14.76
CA ALA A 4 -22.86 -91.67 -14.68
C ALA A 4 -23.47 -92.70 -13.69
N LEU A 5 -22.76 -93.81 -13.43
CA LEU A 5 -23.20 -94.87 -12.51
C LEU A 5 -22.97 -94.49 -11.04
N GLU A 6 -21.88 -93.78 -10.73
CA GLU A 6 -21.58 -93.33 -9.37
C GLU A 6 -22.61 -92.31 -8.83
N TRP A 7 -23.07 -91.39 -9.68
CA TRP A 7 -24.07 -90.39 -9.27
C TRP A 7 -25.43 -91.00 -8.92
N ILE A 8 -25.88 -92.03 -9.67
CA ILE A 8 -27.13 -92.73 -9.39
C ILE A 8 -27.06 -93.44 -8.02
N LEU A 9 -25.92 -94.06 -7.72
CA LEU A 9 -25.71 -94.81 -6.49
C LEU A 9 -25.67 -93.90 -5.25
N ILE A 10 -25.05 -92.72 -5.34
CA ILE A 10 -25.04 -91.72 -4.26
C ILE A 10 -26.45 -91.16 -4.02
N THR A 11 -27.21 -90.84 -5.06
CA THR A 11 -28.60 -90.35 -4.88
C THR A 11 -29.52 -91.39 -4.25
N LEU A 12 -29.40 -92.67 -4.62
CA LEU A 12 -30.16 -93.75 -3.98
C LEU A 12 -29.80 -93.91 -2.50
N LEU A 13 -28.52 -93.77 -2.15
CA LEU A 13 -28.06 -93.90 -0.76
C LEU A 13 -28.55 -92.74 0.12
N ILE A 14 -28.59 -91.52 -0.41
CA ILE A 14 -29.16 -90.34 0.29
C ILE A 14 -30.67 -90.52 0.50
N ILE A 15 -31.41 -90.95 -0.53
CA ILE A 15 -32.86 -91.19 -0.41
C ILE A 15 -33.16 -92.26 0.64
N MET A 16 -32.35 -93.33 0.69
CA MET A 16 -32.52 -94.38 1.70
C MET A 16 -32.22 -93.87 3.11
N LEU A 17 -31.17 -93.06 3.28
CA LEU A 17 -30.81 -92.45 4.57
C LEU A 17 -31.91 -91.51 5.09
N VAL A 18 -32.45 -90.64 4.22
CA VAL A 18 -33.53 -89.71 4.58
C VAL A 18 -34.79 -90.48 4.99
N SER A 19 -35.13 -91.54 4.26
CA SER A 19 -36.31 -92.37 4.57
C SER A 19 -36.15 -93.10 5.91
N LEU A 20 -34.94 -93.57 6.23
CA LEU A 20 -34.63 -94.23 7.51
C LEU A 20 -34.76 -93.25 8.69
N VAL A 21 -34.22 -92.03 8.56
CA VAL A 21 -34.29 -91.00 9.61
C VAL A 21 -35.74 -90.58 9.84
N ALA A 22 -36.52 -90.36 8.78
CA ALA A 22 -37.94 -90.01 8.90
C ALA A 22 -38.73 -91.10 9.64
N GLY A 23 -38.47 -92.38 9.35
CA GLY A 23 -39.11 -93.51 10.04
C GLY A 23 -38.81 -93.55 11.55
N LEU A 24 -37.55 -93.30 11.94
CA LEU A 24 -37.14 -93.28 13.35
C LEU A 24 -37.79 -92.13 14.14
N VAL A 25 -37.94 -90.95 13.52
CA VAL A 25 -38.60 -89.79 14.15
C VAL A 25 -40.07 -90.08 14.42
N VAL A 26 -40.79 -90.62 13.43
CA VAL A 26 -42.22 -90.99 13.57
C VAL A 26 -42.40 -92.04 14.65
N TYR A 27 -41.52 -93.04 14.71
CA TYR A 27 -41.56 -94.07 15.75
C TYR A 27 -41.37 -93.50 17.16
N GLY A 28 -40.38 -92.61 17.33
CA GLY A 28 -40.12 -91.96 18.62
C GLY A 28 -41.29 -91.11 19.12
N LEU A 29 -41.97 -90.41 18.20
CA LEU A 29 -43.12 -89.55 18.52
C LEU A 29 -44.32 -90.36 19.02
N VAL A 30 -44.65 -91.46 18.34
CA VAL A 30 -45.76 -92.34 18.74
C VAL A 30 -45.48 -93.05 20.07
N SER A 31 -44.26 -93.54 20.28
CA SER A 31 -43.86 -94.15 21.55
C SER A 31 -44.01 -93.18 22.73
N ARG A 32 -43.65 -91.90 22.50
CA ARG A 32 -43.82 -90.85 23.50
C ARG A 32 -45.30 -90.58 23.83
N TRP A 33 -46.17 -90.46 22.83
CA TRP A 33 -47.60 -90.23 23.05
C TRP A 33 -48.25 -91.38 23.82
N ARG A 34 -47.91 -92.63 23.49
CA ARG A 34 -48.45 -93.80 24.19
C ARG A 34 -48.11 -93.79 25.68
N ARG A 35 -46.84 -93.54 26.03
CA ARG A 35 -46.40 -93.44 27.44
C ARG A 35 -47.14 -92.34 28.18
N GLN A 36 -47.40 -91.21 27.52
CA GLN A 36 -48.16 -90.11 28.13
C GLN A 36 -49.62 -90.49 28.42
N VAL A 37 -50.29 -91.23 27.53
CA VAL A 37 -51.66 -91.73 27.77
C VAL A 37 -51.69 -92.67 28.96
N GLU A 38 -50.76 -93.62 29.05
CA GLU A 38 -50.68 -94.58 30.16
C GLU A 38 -50.46 -93.87 31.52
N THR A 39 -49.60 -92.84 31.56
CA THR A 39 -49.42 -92.04 32.79
C THR A 39 -50.68 -91.29 33.19
N VAL A 40 -51.43 -90.74 32.24
CA VAL A 40 -52.67 -90.01 32.54
C VAL A 40 -53.73 -90.95 33.12
N LEU A 41 -53.88 -92.15 32.56
CA LEU A 41 -54.84 -93.13 33.07
C LEU A 41 -54.51 -93.52 34.51
N LEU A 42 -53.24 -93.79 34.85
CA LEU A 42 -52.87 -94.13 36.22
C LEU A 42 -53.11 -92.98 37.21
N GLU A 43 -52.76 -91.74 36.84
CA GLU A 43 -52.98 -90.56 37.69
C GLU A 43 -54.48 -90.31 37.94
N VAL A 44 -55.28 -90.26 36.88
CA VAL A 44 -56.72 -89.94 37.00
C VAL A 44 -57.47 -91.02 37.76
N GLY A 45 -57.14 -92.31 37.56
CA GLY A 45 -57.75 -93.41 38.30
C GLY A 45 -57.46 -93.36 39.81
N GLY A 46 -56.24 -92.98 40.20
CA GLY A 46 -55.88 -92.79 41.60
C GLY A 46 -56.62 -91.61 42.25
N GLU A 47 -56.74 -90.49 41.53
CA GLU A 47 -57.42 -89.28 42.01
C GLU A 47 -58.94 -89.47 42.14
N LEU A 48 -59.59 -90.25 41.27
CA LEU A 48 -61.02 -90.57 41.37
C LEU A 48 -61.36 -91.33 42.66
N ASN A 49 -60.51 -92.28 43.07
CA ASN A 49 -60.72 -93.02 44.32
C ASN A 49 -60.63 -92.12 45.57
N GLN A 50 -59.70 -91.14 45.57
CA GLN A 50 -59.60 -90.17 46.66
C GLN A 50 -60.81 -89.22 46.68
N ALA A 51 -61.33 -88.83 45.52
CA ALA A 51 -62.51 -87.99 45.42
C ALA A 51 -63.74 -88.62 46.11
N GLY A 52 -63.89 -89.95 46.04
CA GLY A 52 -64.98 -90.67 46.72
C GLY A 52 -65.04 -90.41 48.24
N PHE A 53 -63.92 -90.56 48.94
CA PHE A 53 -63.85 -90.33 50.40
C PHE A 53 -64.20 -88.89 50.80
N HIS A 54 -63.81 -87.93 49.98
CA HIS A 54 -64.08 -86.53 50.23
C HIS A 54 -65.54 -86.14 49.98
N ILE A 55 -66.21 -86.80 49.03
CA ILE A 55 -67.63 -86.58 48.80
C ILE A 55 -68.45 -87.05 50.02
N GLU A 56 -68.09 -88.19 50.63
CA GLU A 56 -68.76 -88.69 51.83
C GLU A 56 -68.64 -87.73 53.04
N SER A 57 -67.45 -87.14 53.27
CA SER A 57 -67.27 -86.19 54.37
C SER A 57 -68.06 -84.88 54.19
N LEU A 58 -68.20 -84.43 52.94
CA LEU A 58 -69.01 -83.26 52.60
C LEU A 58 -70.51 -83.52 52.84
N GLN A 59 -70.99 -84.72 52.51
CA GLN A 59 -72.37 -85.13 52.79
C GLN A 59 -72.67 -85.20 54.30
N ALA A 60 -71.71 -85.66 55.11
CA ALA A 60 -71.85 -85.66 56.58
C ALA A 60 -72.00 -84.24 57.15
N THR A 61 -71.16 -83.31 56.67
CA THR A 61 -71.22 -81.89 57.09
C THR A 61 -72.55 -81.25 56.67
N GLN A 62 -73.00 -81.50 55.44
CA GLN A 62 -74.29 -81.02 54.94
C GLN A 62 -75.45 -81.50 55.83
N TYR A 63 -75.45 -82.77 56.23
CA TYR A 63 -76.49 -83.33 57.08
C TYR A 63 -76.52 -82.70 58.49
N GLU A 64 -75.34 -82.43 59.07
CA GLU A 64 -75.25 -81.85 60.41
C GLU A 64 -75.78 -80.41 60.45
N PHE A 65 -75.36 -79.56 59.51
CA PHE A 65 -75.75 -78.15 59.48
C PHE A 65 -77.13 -77.91 58.84
N GLY A 66 -77.63 -78.84 58.02
CA GLY A 66 -78.94 -78.74 57.35
C GLY A 66 -80.15 -78.68 58.28
N LYS A 67 -79.98 -78.98 59.57
CA LYS A 67 -81.04 -78.88 60.60
C LYS A 67 -81.30 -77.44 61.07
N ILE A 68 -80.41 -76.50 60.77
CA ILE A 68 -80.49 -75.12 61.25
C ILE A 68 -81.12 -74.24 60.17
N HIS A 69 -82.29 -73.67 60.47
CA HIS A 69 -83.08 -72.86 59.52
C HIS A 69 -82.97 -71.34 59.74
N ARG A 70 -81.85 -70.84 60.30
CA ARG A 70 -81.56 -69.42 60.47
C ARG A 70 -80.23 -69.00 59.81
N GLN A 71 -80.12 -67.72 59.45
CA GLN A 71 -78.86 -67.15 58.99
C GLN A 71 -77.83 -67.11 60.13
N PRO A 72 -76.52 -67.26 59.85
CA PRO A 72 -75.89 -67.38 58.52
C PRO A 72 -75.81 -68.81 57.95
N TYR A 73 -76.29 -69.83 58.68
CA TYR A 73 -76.12 -71.24 58.31
C TYR A 73 -76.99 -71.71 57.13
N VAL A 74 -78.18 -71.15 56.94
CA VAL A 74 -79.14 -71.56 55.88
C VAL A 74 -78.61 -71.35 54.47
N THR A 75 -77.95 -70.22 54.21
CA THR A 75 -77.45 -69.90 52.87
C THR A 75 -76.25 -70.78 52.53
N LEU A 76 -75.35 -70.98 53.50
CA LEU A 76 -74.13 -71.78 53.34
C LEU A 76 -74.41 -73.28 53.19
N THR A 77 -75.38 -73.82 53.93
CA THR A 77 -75.85 -75.21 53.77
C THR A 77 -76.42 -75.47 52.36
N ALA A 78 -77.25 -74.56 51.85
CA ALA A 78 -77.85 -74.67 50.52
C ALA A 78 -76.80 -74.60 49.40
N GLU A 79 -75.79 -73.74 49.54
CA GLU A 79 -74.68 -73.65 48.59
C GLU A 79 -73.80 -74.90 48.60
N LEU A 80 -73.49 -75.43 49.80
CA LEU A 80 -72.75 -76.68 49.95
C LEU A 80 -73.47 -77.85 49.29
N GLN A 81 -74.78 -77.99 49.50
CA GLN A 81 -75.60 -79.02 48.86
C GLN A 81 -75.49 -78.98 47.32
N LYS A 82 -75.69 -77.80 46.73
CA LYS A 82 -75.62 -77.63 45.27
C LYS A 82 -74.25 -78.01 44.70
N LYS A 83 -73.16 -77.74 45.43
CA LYS A 83 -71.80 -78.13 45.02
C LYS A 83 -71.58 -79.63 45.13
N VAL A 84 -72.03 -80.27 46.21
CA VAL A 84 -71.91 -81.73 46.39
C VAL A 84 -72.62 -82.48 45.26
N ASP A 85 -73.83 -82.08 44.88
CA ASP A 85 -74.58 -82.68 43.76
C ASP A 85 -73.83 -82.57 42.43
N ARG A 86 -73.20 -81.41 42.18
CA ARG A 86 -72.41 -81.18 40.96
C ARG A 86 -71.13 -82.01 40.92
N ILE A 87 -70.45 -82.15 42.05
CA ILE A 87 -69.21 -82.95 42.18
C ILE A 87 -69.52 -84.42 41.89
N LEU A 88 -70.64 -84.95 42.39
CA LEU A 88 -71.09 -86.32 42.12
C LEU A 88 -71.28 -86.56 40.62
N GLN A 89 -71.96 -85.65 39.92
CA GLN A 89 -72.16 -85.75 38.47
C GLN A 89 -70.83 -85.70 37.71
N MET A 90 -69.93 -84.79 38.07
CA MET A 90 -68.63 -84.66 37.43
C MET A 90 -67.74 -85.89 37.65
N ALA A 91 -67.78 -86.49 38.83
CA ALA A 91 -67.02 -87.70 39.14
C ALA A 91 -67.44 -88.87 38.22
N GLN A 92 -68.75 -89.08 38.05
CA GLN A 92 -69.30 -90.10 37.15
C GLN A 92 -68.89 -89.86 35.68
N GLU A 93 -68.92 -88.60 35.22
CA GLU A 93 -68.50 -88.27 33.86
C GLU A 93 -67.01 -88.56 33.62
N VAL A 94 -66.14 -88.19 34.57
CA VAL A 94 -64.69 -88.44 34.46
C VAL A 94 -64.40 -89.94 34.49
N GLU A 95 -65.04 -90.69 35.37
CA GLU A 95 -64.91 -92.15 35.46
C GLU A 95 -65.31 -92.83 34.15
N SER A 96 -66.46 -92.45 33.55
CA SER A 96 -66.93 -93.04 32.29
C SER A 96 -65.95 -92.85 31.12
N ARG A 97 -65.36 -91.64 31.01
CA ARG A 97 -64.38 -91.32 29.95
C ARG A 97 -63.03 -91.95 30.20
N TRP A 98 -62.66 -92.13 31.47
CA TRP A 98 -61.46 -92.84 31.86
C TRP A 98 -61.53 -94.30 31.40
N VAL A 99 -62.64 -94.99 31.68
CA VAL A 99 -62.88 -96.38 31.21
C VAL A 99 -62.87 -96.47 29.68
N GLU A 100 -63.50 -95.52 28.97
CA GLU A 100 -63.52 -95.51 27.50
C GLU A 100 -62.12 -95.36 26.88
N LEU A 101 -61.29 -94.48 27.45
CA LEU A 101 -59.94 -94.23 26.98
C LEU A 101 -59.01 -95.42 27.27
N GLU A 102 -59.13 -96.04 28.44
CA GLU A 102 -58.38 -97.24 28.81
C GLU A 102 -58.65 -98.39 27.83
N ALA A 103 -59.93 -98.61 27.47
CA ALA A 103 -60.32 -99.61 26.49
C ALA A 103 -59.73 -99.33 25.09
N ARG A 104 -59.73 -98.07 24.62
CA ARG A 104 -59.15 -97.69 23.32
C ARG A 104 -57.64 -97.88 23.26
N GLN A 105 -56.94 -97.60 24.36
CA GLN A 105 -55.48 -97.71 24.42
C GLN A 105 -55.00 -99.17 24.27
N HIS A 106 -55.79 -100.14 24.75
CA HIS A 106 -55.45 -101.56 24.69
C HIS A 106 -55.56 -102.17 23.28
N HIS A 107 -56.23 -101.51 22.32
CA HIS A 107 -56.46 -102.03 20.96
C HIS A 107 -55.42 -101.61 19.89
N VAL A 108 -54.38 -100.86 20.23
CA VAL A 108 -53.35 -100.44 19.25
C VAL A 108 -52.31 -101.57 19.05
N PRO A 109 -52.20 -102.19 17.85
CA PRO A 109 -51.37 -103.37 17.64
C PRO A 109 -49.86 -103.08 17.75
N LEU A 110 -49.10 -104.09 18.19
CA LEU A 110 -47.64 -104.06 18.35
C LEU A 110 -46.96 -104.73 17.14
N SER A 111 -46.19 -103.94 16.38
CA SER A 111 -45.12 -104.33 15.43
C SER A 111 -45.43 -105.27 14.24
N HIS A 112 -45.57 -104.69 13.04
CA HIS A 112 -44.98 -105.14 11.75
C HIS A 112 -45.03 -103.95 10.75
N LEU A 113 -44.02 -103.81 9.87
CA LEU A 113 -43.74 -102.62 9.04
C LEU A 113 -44.91 -102.12 8.15
N GLN A 114 -45.93 -102.93 7.90
CA GLN A 114 -47.14 -102.54 7.15
C GLN A 114 -48.17 -101.74 7.97
N GLY A 115 -47.98 -101.57 9.29
CA GLY A 115 -48.91 -100.84 10.17
C GLY A 115 -48.51 -99.42 10.57
N ILE A 116 -47.41 -98.85 10.02
CA ILE A 116 -46.86 -97.55 10.49
C ILE A 116 -47.84 -96.38 10.31
N LEU A 117 -48.68 -96.38 9.26
CA LEU A 117 -49.67 -95.32 9.03
C LEU A 117 -50.87 -95.41 9.99
N GLU A 118 -51.36 -96.62 10.27
CA GLU A 118 -52.44 -96.85 11.25
C GLU A 118 -51.97 -96.56 12.69
N TRP A 119 -50.68 -96.77 12.96
CA TRP A 119 -50.08 -96.53 14.27
C TRP A 119 -50.01 -95.05 14.65
N VAL A 120 -49.69 -94.18 13.69
CA VAL A 120 -49.70 -92.72 13.89
C VAL A 120 -51.12 -92.19 14.04
N THR A 121 -52.05 -92.70 13.24
CA THR A 121 -53.46 -92.22 13.22
C THR A 121 -54.24 -92.63 14.47
N GLY A 122 -53.89 -93.75 15.13
CA GLY A 122 -54.49 -94.15 16.41
C GLY A 122 -53.88 -93.48 17.65
N ALA A 123 -52.57 -93.24 17.67
CA ALA A 123 -51.89 -92.75 18.88
C ALA A 123 -52.17 -91.27 19.21
N TYR A 124 -52.31 -90.41 18.20
CA TYR A 124 -52.56 -88.98 18.42
C TYR A 124 -53.95 -88.66 19.02
N PRO A 125 -55.07 -89.24 18.53
CA PRO A 125 -56.38 -89.03 19.13
C PRO A 125 -56.45 -89.50 20.59
N ASN A 126 -55.84 -90.64 20.92
CA ASN A 126 -55.81 -91.15 22.30
C ASN A 126 -55.04 -90.21 23.23
N TRP A 127 -53.91 -89.66 22.78
CA TRP A 127 -53.20 -88.63 23.53
C TRP A 127 -54.06 -87.38 23.78
N LYS A 128 -54.80 -86.92 22.76
CA LYS A 128 -55.70 -85.77 22.93
C LYS A 128 -56.85 -86.06 23.89
N ALA A 129 -57.42 -87.26 23.85
CA ALA A 129 -58.46 -87.70 24.77
C ALA A 129 -57.95 -87.83 26.21
N ALA A 130 -56.71 -88.33 26.41
CA ALA A 130 -56.05 -88.35 27.70
C ALA A 130 -55.91 -86.95 28.29
N GLU A 131 -55.43 -85.98 27.50
CA GLU A 131 -55.27 -84.62 28.00
C GLU A 131 -56.63 -83.98 28.35
N ALA A 132 -57.68 -84.24 27.57
CA ALA A 132 -59.04 -83.79 27.89
C ALA A 132 -59.55 -84.40 29.21
N LEU A 133 -59.31 -85.68 29.44
CA LEU A 133 -59.67 -86.36 30.68
C LEU A 133 -58.94 -85.78 31.89
N ARG A 134 -57.64 -85.50 31.76
CA ARG A 134 -56.83 -84.86 32.81
C ARG A 134 -57.39 -83.48 33.18
N VAL A 135 -57.85 -82.71 32.20
CA VAL A 135 -58.49 -81.40 32.45
C VAL A 135 -59.80 -81.56 33.22
N GLN A 136 -60.64 -82.53 32.86
CA GLN A 136 -61.90 -82.75 33.58
C GLN A 136 -61.67 -83.20 35.02
N ASN A 137 -60.70 -84.09 35.26
CA ASN A 137 -60.39 -84.52 36.62
C ASN A 137 -59.87 -83.37 37.48
N ARG A 138 -59.02 -82.49 36.93
CA ARG A 138 -58.59 -81.27 37.64
C ARG A 138 -59.76 -80.37 38.03
N ASN A 139 -60.78 -80.27 37.17
CA ASN A 139 -61.98 -79.49 37.49
C ASN A 139 -62.79 -80.13 38.62
N LEU A 140 -62.91 -81.46 38.64
CA LEU A 140 -63.53 -82.19 39.75
C LEU A 140 -62.81 -81.92 41.07
N GLN A 141 -61.47 -82.06 41.08
CA GLN A 141 -60.66 -81.82 42.28
C GLN A 141 -60.78 -80.37 42.80
N ARG A 142 -60.93 -79.39 41.90
CA ARG A 142 -61.17 -77.99 42.28
C ARG A 142 -62.51 -77.78 42.97
N GLU A 143 -63.60 -78.27 42.37
CA GLU A 143 -64.94 -78.12 42.97
C GLU A 143 -65.00 -78.82 44.35
N LEU A 144 -64.35 -79.97 44.47
CA LEU A 144 -64.26 -80.73 45.71
C LEU A 144 -63.48 -79.98 46.80
N ALA A 145 -62.36 -79.33 46.45
CA ALA A 145 -61.63 -78.47 47.38
C ALA A 145 -62.44 -77.22 47.80
N GLU A 146 -63.24 -76.64 46.90
CA GLU A 146 -64.11 -75.50 47.22
C GLU A 146 -65.23 -75.88 48.19
N ALA A 147 -65.88 -77.03 47.97
CA ALA A 147 -66.90 -77.54 48.89
C ALA A 147 -66.32 -77.81 50.29
N GLN A 148 -65.09 -78.34 50.38
CA GLN A 148 -64.40 -78.54 51.67
C GLN A 148 -64.10 -77.23 52.40
N ARG A 149 -63.80 -76.15 51.68
CA ARG A 149 -63.61 -74.83 52.29
C ARG A 149 -64.92 -74.28 52.85
N LEU A 150 -66.03 -74.46 52.13
CA LEU A 150 -67.35 -74.05 52.61
C LEU A 150 -67.74 -74.80 53.89
N ALA A 151 -67.53 -76.12 53.91
CA ALA A 151 -67.73 -76.94 55.11
C ALA A 151 -66.92 -76.43 56.32
N ARG A 152 -65.62 -76.18 56.16
CA ARG A 152 -64.77 -75.63 57.24
C ARG A 152 -65.19 -74.24 57.69
N ARG A 153 -65.65 -73.39 56.77
CA ARG A 153 -66.15 -72.06 57.13
C ARG A 153 -67.38 -72.14 58.01
N MET A 154 -68.30 -73.07 57.72
CA MET A 154 -69.49 -73.27 58.54
C MET A 154 -69.14 -73.69 59.98
N GLU A 155 -68.09 -74.50 60.15
CA GLU A 155 -67.56 -74.86 61.48
C GLU A 155 -66.93 -73.66 62.22
N GLY A 156 -66.33 -72.70 61.51
CA GLY A 156 -65.62 -71.54 62.08
C GLY A 156 -66.45 -70.29 62.40
N LEU A 157 -67.72 -70.23 61.97
CA LEU A 157 -68.60 -69.06 62.13
C LEU A 157 -68.76 -68.50 63.56
N PRO A 158 -68.80 -69.32 64.64
CA PRO A 158 -68.92 -68.78 66.00
C PRO A 158 -67.78 -67.83 66.39
N VAL A 159 -66.56 -68.11 65.92
CA VAL A 159 -65.38 -67.28 66.18
C VAL A 159 -65.43 -66.00 65.35
N GLU A 160 -65.86 -66.08 64.09
CA GLU A 160 -66.02 -64.91 63.22
C GLU A 160 -67.01 -63.90 63.84
N ILE A 161 -68.18 -64.37 64.29
CA ILE A 161 -69.23 -63.50 64.86
C ILE A 161 -68.80 -62.90 66.21
N TYR A 162 -68.06 -63.64 67.03
CA TYR A 162 -67.44 -63.10 68.25
C TYR A 162 -66.48 -61.93 67.95
N THR A 163 -65.60 -62.08 66.95
CA THR A 163 -64.68 -61.00 66.58
C THR A 163 -65.39 -59.75 66.05
N GLN A 164 -66.47 -59.93 65.28
CA GLN A 164 -67.29 -58.82 64.79
C GLN A 164 -68.00 -58.09 65.94
N ALA A 165 -68.53 -58.82 66.92
CA ALA A 165 -69.12 -58.21 68.13
C ALA A 165 -68.09 -57.37 68.90
N ARG A 166 -66.87 -57.86 69.06
CA ARG A 166 -65.83 -57.08 69.76
C ARG A 166 -65.49 -55.77 69.03
N MET A 167 -65.34 -55.81 67.70
CA MET A 167 -65.05 -54.63 66.89
C MET A 167 -66.18 -53.59 66.97
N ALA A 168 -67.44 -54.02 66.89
CA ALA A 168 -68.58 -53.11 67.03
C ALA A 168 -68.68 -52.53 68.46
N GLY A 169 -68.31 -53.28 69.49
CA GLY A 169 -68.20 -52.76 70.86
C GLY A 169 -67.14 -51.66 71.02
N GLU A 170 -65.96 -51.83 70.40
CA GLU A 170 -64.92 -50.79 70.38
C GLU A 170 -65.35 -49.54 69.60
N ALA A 171 -66.09 -49.71 68.49
CA ALA A 171 -66.63 -48.60 67.71
C ALA A 171 -67.69 -47.80 68.49
N LEU A 172 -68.55 -48.49 69.25
CA LEU A 172 -69.53 -47.85 70.12
C LEU A 172 -68.87 -46.99 71.21
N GLN A 173 -67.83 -47.50 71.87
CA GLN A 173 -67.06 -46.73 72.85
C GLN A 173 -66.37 -45.52 72.23
N ARG A 174 -65.82 -45.66 71.02
CA ARG A 174 -65.23 -44.52 70.30
C ARG A 174 -66.27 -43.44 70.00
N LEU A 175 -67.45 -43.83 69.50
CA LEU A 175 -68.54 -42.90 69.23
C LEU A 175 -68.93 -42.12 70.50
N GLU A 176 -69.04 -42.81 71.63
CA GLU A 176 -69.31 -42.18 72.94
C GLU A 176 -68.25 -41.15 73.33
N THR A 177 -66.96 -41.52 73.24
CA THR A 177 -65.87 -40.60 73.58
C THR A 177 -65.86 -39.36 72.67
N LEU A 178 -66.09 -39.53 71.37
CA LEU A 178 -66.12 -38.43 70.42
C LEU A 178 -67.30 -37.49 70.69
N LEU A 179 -68.50 -38.04 70.90
CA LEU A 179 -69.68 -37.25 71.23
C LEU A 179 -69.48 -36.48 72.54
N ASN A 180 -68.87 -37.08 73.56
CA ASN A 180 -68.55 -36.39 74.82
C ASN A 180 -67.55 -35.24 74.61
N THR A 181 -66.47 -35.45 73.86
CA THR A 181 -65.49 -34.38 73.58
C THR A 181 -66.08 -33.20 72.81
N LEU A 182 -66.99 -33.47 71.87
CA LEU A 182 -67.68 -32.43 71.11
C LEU A 182 -68.72 -31.69 71.97
N HIS A 183 -69.40 -32.38 72.88
CA HIS A 183 -70.26 -31.74 73.88
C HIS A 183 -69.47 -30.85 74.85
N GLU A 184 -68.31 -31.31 75.34
CA GLU A 184 -67.41 -30.49 76.18
C GLU A 184 -66.88 -29.26 75.43
N ALA A 185 -66.64 -29.39 74.12
CA ALA A 185 -66.31 -28.28 73.24
C ALA A 185 -67.51 -27.35 72.94
N GLY A 186 -68.70 -27.69 73.43
CA GLY A 186 -69.92 -26.92 73.25
C GLY A 186 -70.47 -27.01 71.83
N LEU A 187 -70.27 -28.10 71.09
CA LEU A 187 -70.86 -28.29 69.76
C LEU A 187 -72.32 -28.71 69.88
N HIS A 188 -73.22 -28.04 69.14
CA HIS A 188 -74.66 -28.35 69.17
C HIS A 188 -75.33 -28.21 67.79
N GLY A 189 -76.55 -28.72 67.68
CA GLY A 189 -77.38 -28.65 66.48
C GLY A 189 -78.12 -29.96 66.19
N LYS A 190 -79.06 -29.91 65.24
CA LYS A 190 -79.87 -31.09 64.84
C LYS A 190 -79.03 -32.32 64.50
N PRO A 191 -77.90 -32.22 63.78
CA PRO A 191 -77.07 -33.38 63.50
C PRO A 191 -76.44 -34.01 64.75
N MET A 192 -76.16 -33.21 65.79
CA MET A 192 -75.62 -33.71 67.06
C MET A 192 -76.70 -34.46 67.86
N GLU A 193 -77.91 -33.90 67.92
CA GLU A 193 -79.08 -34.56 68.52
C GLU A 193 -79.41 -35.89 67.82
N GLU A 194 -79.34 -35.93 66.48
CA GLU A 194 -79.51 -37.14 65.69
C GLU A 194 -78.43 -38.19 66.00
N ALA A 195 -77.17 -37.77 66.20
CA ALA A 195 -76.07 -38.66 66.57
C ALA A 195 -76.28 -39.28 67.95
N ASP A 196 -76.73 -38.49 68.94
CA ASP A 196 -77.07 -38.99 70.28
C ASP A 196 -78.27 -39.94 70.25
N ASP A 197 -79.27 -39.67 69.41
CA ASP A 197 -80.43 -40.55 69.22
C ASP A 197 -80.05 -41.88 68.54
N VAL A 198 -79.09 -41.86 67.61
CA VAL A 198 -78.55 -43.09 67.00
C VAL A 198 -77.69 -43.85 68.01
N PHE A 199 -76.82 -43.16 68.75
CA PHE A 199 -76.01 -43.79 69.81
C PHE A 199 -76.89 -44.50 70.85
N ARG A 200 -77.96 -43.86 71.33
CA ARG A 200 -78.92 -44.47 72.25
C ARG A 200 -79.62 -45.69 71.67
N ARG A 201 -80.04 -45.63 70.40
CA ARG A 201 -80.65 -46.77 69.71
C ARG A 201 -79.69 -47.94 69.56
N VAL A 202 -78.46 -47.67 69.14
CA VAL A 202 -77.41 -48.69 69.03
C VAL A 202 -77.11 -49.30 70.40
N GLN A 203 -77.00 -48.50 71.45
CA GLN A 203 -76.75 -48.98 72.81
C GLN A 203 -77.88 -49.89 73.34
N GLN A 204 -79.14 -49.57 73.01
CA GLN A 204 -80.29 -50.41 73.36
C GLN A 204 -80.27 -51.76 72.62
N SER A 205 -79.98 -51.77 71.32
CA SER A 205 -79.83 -53.00 70.55
C SER A 205 -78.63 -53.83 71.04
N TRP A 206 -77.52 -53.16 71.40
CA TRP A 206 -76.32 -53.80 71.94
C TRP A 206 -76.56 -54.60 73.22
N GLY A 207 -77.48 -54.13 74.08
CA GLY A 207 -77.86 -54.82 75.32
C GLY A 207 -78.51 -56.19 75.12
N HIS A 208 -78.86 -56.57 73.89
CA HIS A 208 -79.43 -57.89 73.55
C HIS A 208 -78.35 -58.93 73.21
N ILE A 209 -77.07 -58.55 73.15
CA ILE A 209 -75.96 -59.48 72.94
C ILE A 209 -75.66 -60.23 74.26
N PRO A 210 -75.68 -61.57 74.29
CA PRO A 210 -75.37 -62.34 75.49
C PRO A 210 -73.94 -62.13 75.99
N GLU A 211 -73.73 -62.17 77.32
CA GLU A 211 -72.44 -61.93 77.96
C GLU A 211 -71.32 -62.88 77.47
N ASP A 212 -71.67 -64.09 77.05
CA ASP A 212 -70.71 -65.08 76.54
C ASP A 212 -69.98 -64.62 75.25
N PHE A 213 -70.61 -63.75 74.45
CA PHE A 213 -69.98 -63.14 73.26
C PHE A 213 -69.26 -61.82 73.57
N LEU A 214 -69.36 -61.35 74.82
CA LEU A 214 -68.68 -60.15 75.34
C LEU A 214 -67.52 -60.51 76.29
N ALA A 215 -67.40 -61.78 76.68
CA ALA A 215 -66.32 -62.32 77.52
C ALA A 215 -64.96 -62.36 76.79
N GLU A 216 -63.86 -62.61 77.51
CA GLU A 216 -62.49 -62.53 76.95
C GLU A 216 -62.13 -63.59 75.88
N GLY A 217 -62.97 -64.62 75.65
CA GLY A 217 -62.69 -65.70 74.70
C GLY A 217 -63.93 -66.19 73.92
N PRO A 218 -63.74 -66.79 72.73
CA PRO A 218 -64.85 -67.25 71.89
C PRO A 218 -65.58 -68.45 72.50
N PRO A 219 -66.90 -68.59 72.30
CA PRO A 219 -67.68 -69.72 72.80
C PRO A 219 -67.33 -71.03 72.08
N ASP A 220 -67.44 -72.17 72.79
CA ASP A 220 -67.07 -73.49 72.28
C ASP A 220 -68.04 -73.99 71.18
N SER A 221 -67.52 -74.15 69.97
CA SER A 221 -68.25 -74.54 68.75
C SER A 221 -68.94 -75.92 68.77
N GLN A 222 -68.57 -76.81 69.71
CA GLN A 222 -69.14 -78.17 69.81
C GLN A 222 -70.36 -78.28 70.75
N ALA A 223 -70.69 -77.24 71.50
CA ALA A 223 -71.89 -77.20 72.32
C ALA A 223 -73.13 -76.90 71.45
N GLY A 224 -74.16 -77.77 71.51
CA GLY A 224 -75.35 -77.68 70.65
C GLY A 224 -76.13 -76.37 70.75
N ASP A 225 -76.08 -75.67 71.89
CA ASP A 225 -76.78 -74.40 72.13
C ASP A 225 -76.08 -73.18 71.50
N VAL A 226 -74.77 -73.25 71.26
CA VAL A 226 -73.98 -72.10 70.78
C VAL A 226 -74.41 -71.67 69.37
N ARG A 227 -74.87 -72.62 68.55
CA ARG A 227 -75.23 -72.38 67.14
C ARG A 227 -76.50 -71.52 66.98
N GLU A 228 -77.45 -71.63 67.92
CA GLU A 228 -78.65 -70.76 67.94
C GLU A 228 -78.31 -69.36 68.44
N THR A 229 -77.44 -69.27 69.47
CA THR A 229 -76.94 -67.99 70.01
C THR A 229 -76.13 -67.20 68.99
N VAL A 230 -75.29 -67.87 68.18
CA VAL A 230 -74.53 -67.25 67.06
C VAL A 230 -75.47 -66.57 66.06
N SER A 231 -76.62 -67.18 65.76
CA SER A 231 -77.60 -66.61 64.82
C SER A 231 -78.30 -65.37 65.40
N ALA A 232 -78.55 -65.35 66.72
CA ALA A 232 -79.13 -64.20 67.41
C ALA A 232 -78.15 -63.03 67.49
N VAL A 233 -76.88 -63.29 67.82
CA VAL A 233 -75.82 -62.25 67.85
C VAL A 233 -75.58 -61.68 66.45
N TYR A 234 -75.56 -62.53 65.41
CA TYR A 234 -75.42 -62.08 64.03
C TYR A 234 -76.51 -61.08 63.61
N ALA A 235 -77.77 -61.33 63.96
CA ALA A 235 -78.88 -60.43 63.64
C ALA A 235 -78.73 -59.05 64.31
N VAL A 236 -78.27 -59.02 65.58
CA VAL A 236 -78.02 -57.75 66.29
C VAL A 236 -76.86 -56.97 65.64
N LEU A 237 -75.80 -57.66 65.22
CA LEU A 237 -74.66 -57.02 64.55
C LEU A 237 -75.02 -56.50 63.15
N GLU A 238 -75.88 -57.21 62.42
CA GLU A 238 -76.37 -56.77 61.10
C GLU A 238 -77.13 -55.44 61.19
N ASP A 239 -77.89 -55.23 62.27
CA ASP A 239 -78.62 -53.97 62.52
C ASP A 239 -77.71 -52.84 63.05
N VAL A 240 -76.75 -53.16 63.92
CA VAL A 240 -75.96 -52.17 64.65
C VAL A 240 -74.74 -51.67 63.86
N GLN A 241 -74.03 -52.56 63.17
CA GLN A 241 -72.73 -52.25 62.59
C GLN A 241 -72.76 -51.16 61.51
N PRO A 242 -73.74 -51.13 60.58
CA PRO A 242 -73.83 -50.06 59.58
C PRO A 242 -74.04 -48.67 60.20
N LEU A 243 -74.79 -48.61 61.30
CA LEU A 243 -75.03 -47.35 62.03
C LEU A 243 -73.76 -46.87 62.74
N LEU A 244 -72.98 -47.79 63.34
CA LEU A 244 -71.72 -47.42 63.97
C LEU A 244 -70.69 -46.92 62.94
N ASP A 245 -70.55 -47.62 61.81
CA ASP A 245 -69.59 -47.24 60.77
C ASP A 245 -69.89 -45.84 60.19
N GLU A 246 -71.17 -45.55 59.88
CA GLU A 246 -71.58 -44.23 59.36
C GLU A 246 -71.32 -43.11 60.37
N TRP A 247 -71.75 -43.30 61.62
CA TRP A 247 -71.78 -42.21 62.59
C TRP A 247 -70.44 -41.96 63.26
N VAL A 248 -69.59 -42.98 63.44
CA VAL A 248 -68.21 -42.78 63.90
C VAL A 248 -67.45 -41.91 62.89
N GLU A 249 -67.51 -42.23 61.59
CA GLU A 249 -66.83 -41.44 60.56
C GLU A 249 -67.33 -39.99 60.51
N ARG A 250 -68.65 -39.81 60.62
CA ARG A 250 -69.29 -38.49 60.55
C ARG A 250 -68.91 -37.60 61.74
N VAL A 251 -68.95 -38.13 62.96
CA VAL A 251 -68.60 -37.41 64.18
C VAL A 251 -67.09 -37.11 64.24
N GLU A 252 -66.23 -38.03 63.81
CA GLU A 252 -64.80 -37.75 63.62
C GLU A 252 -64.56 -36.61 62.63
N GLY A 253 -65.36 -36.55 61.56
CA GLY A 253 -65.32 -35.48 60.58
C GLY A 253 -65.62 -34.11 61.18
N TRP A 254 -66.50 -34.04 62.18
CA TRP A 254 -66.83 -32.82 62.90
C TRP A 254 -65.71 -32.38 63.86
N ASP A 255 -65.14 -33.28 64.66
CA ASP A 255 -64.00 -32.96 65.55
C ASP A 255 -62.79 -32.44 64.75
N LYS A 256 -62.45 -33.09 63.63
CA LYS A 256 -61.36 -32.64 62.75
C LYS A 256 -61.61 -31.24 62.18
N GLN A 257 -62.84 -30.93 61.76
CA GLN A 257 -63.19 -29.60 61.22
C GLN A 257 -63.18 -28.51 62.30
N TYR A 258 -63.68 -28.82 63.49
CA TYR A 258 -63.65 -27.91 64.63
C TYR A 258 -62.21 -27.53 65.01
N ARG A 259 -61.32 -28.52 65.19
CA ARG A 259 -59.90 -28.27 65.52
C ARG A 259 -59.19 -27.41 64.48
N ARG A 260 -59.39 -27.69 63.19
CA ARG A 260 -58.80 -26.90 62.09
C ARG A 260 -59.24 -25.44 62.12
N THR A 261 -60.52 -25.20 62.44
CA THR A 261 -61.07 -23.85 62.52
C THR A 261 -60.48 -23.08 63.70
N VAL A 262 -60.33 -23.73 64.86
CA VAL A 262 -59.68 -23.14 66.05
C VAL A 262 -58.21 -22.79 65.75
N GLU A 263 -57.45 -23.69 65.16
CA GLU A 263 -56.05 -23.43 64.77
C GLU A 263 -55.92 -22.28 63.76
N ALA A 264 -56.79 -22.23 62.75
CA ALA A 264 -56.81 -21.15 61.76
C ALA A 264 -57.12 -19.80 62.41
N TYR A 265 -58.04 -19.79 63.38
CA TYR A 265 -58.40 -18.59 64.13
C TYR A 265 -57.22 -18.08 64.99
N GLU A 266 -56.49 -18.97 65.66
CA GLU A 266 -55.29 -18.59 66.42
C GLU A 266 -54.20 -17.99 65.52
N ARG A 267 -53.97 -18.58 64.32
CA ARG A 267 -53.04 -18.05 63.33
C ARG A 267 -53.45 -16.66 62.84
N LEU A 268 -54.73 -16.47 62.52
CA LEU A 268 -55.29 -15.16 62.14
C LEU A 268 -55.08 -14.14 63.26
N ARG A 269 -55.41 -14.49 64.51
CA ARG A 269 -55.24 -13.60 65.67
C ARG A 269 -53.78 -13.21 65.88
N LYS A 270 -52.84 -14.16 65.79
CA LYS A 270 -51.41 -13.90 65.93
C LYS A 270 -50.91 -12.95 64.84
N THR A 271 -51.25 -13.25 63.58
CA THR A 271 -50.83 -12.46 62.40
C THR A 271 -51.42 -11.04 62.42
N GLY A 272 -52.70 -10.90 62.79
CA GLY A 272 -53.34 -9.60 62.93
C GLY A 272 -52.73 -8.74 64.04
N ASN A 273 -52.36 -9.36 65.18
CA ASN A 273 -51.69 -8.64 66.27
C ASN A 273 -50.26 -8.19 65.90
N THR A 274 -49.49 -9.05 65.23
CA THR A 274 -48.15 -8.67 64.75
C THR A 274 -48.22 -7.56 63.72
N PHE A 275 -49.18 -7.63 62.78
CA PHE A 275 -49.36 -6.58 61.79
C PHE A 275 -49.75 -5.24 62.45
N ARG A 276 -50.63 -5.27 63.45
CA ARG A 276 -50.97 -4.08 64.23
C ARG A 276 -49.76 -3.46 64.94
N ALA A 277 -48.87 -4.29 65.48
CA ALA A 277 -47.66 -3.81 66.13
C ALA A 277 -46.73 -3.12 65.13
N ALA A 278 -46.60 -3.66 63.91
CA ALA A 278 -45.83 -3.04 62.84
C ALA A 278 -46.40 -1.67 62.41
N LEU A 279 -47.74 -1.56 62.30
CA LEU A 279 -48.41 -0.31 61.93
C LEU A 279 -48.32 0.81 62.98
N LYS A 280 -47.95 0.52 64.24
CA LYS A 280 -47.77 1.55 65.28
C LYS A 280 -46.53 2.41 65.07
N ASN A 281 -45.49 1.84 64.44
CA ASN A 281 -44.24 2.51 64.16
C ASN A 281 -43.98 2.47 62.65
N PRO A 282 -44.79 3.18 61.83
CA PRO A 282 -44.58 3.20 60.39
C PRO A 282 -43.27 3.92 60.03
N PRO A 283 -42.66 3.60 58.88
CA PRO A 283 -41.57 4.40 58.34
C PRO A 283 -41.98 5.88 58.24
N VAL A 284 -41.01 6.77 58.48
CA VAL A 284 -41.21 8.21 58.34
C VAL A 284 -41.63 8.49 56.90
N GLY A 285 -42.74 9.19 56.70
CA GLY A 285 -43.24 9.53 55.37
C GLY A 285 -44.32 8.60 54.81
N LEU A 286 -44.69 7.48 55.46
CA LEU A 286 -45.79 6.62 54.99
C LEU A 286 -47.10 6.89 55.75
N ILE A 287 -48.20 7.10 55.00
CA ILE A 287 -49.56 7.17 55.54
C ILE A 287 -50.12 5.75 55.63
N VAL A 288 -50.43 5.28 56.85
CA VAL A 288 -50.89 3.90 57.11
C VAL A 288 -52.39 3.76 57.38
N ASP A 289 -53.16 4.84 57.28
CA ASP A 289 -54.58 4.87 57.64
C ASP A 289 -55.41 3.84 56.86
N GLY A 290 -55.06 3.58 55.58
CA GLY A 290 -55.70 2.55 54.76
C GLY A 290 -55.47 1.12 55.27
N PHE A 291 -54.25 0.81 55.74
CA PHE A 291 -53.93 -0.49 56.34
C PHE A 291 -54.60 -0.66 57.70
N LEU A 292 -54.69 0.41 58.49
CA LEU A 292 -55.41 0.39 59.79
C LEU A 292 -56.90 0.15 59.61
N ALA A 293 -57.55 0.84 58.66
CA ALA A 293 -58.98 0.67 58.39
C ALA A 293 -59.34 -0.76 57.97
N GLU A 294 -58.51 -1.39 57.13
CA GLU A 294 -58.73 -2.76 56.68
C GLU A 294 -58.45 -3.79 57.79
N LEU A 295 -57.43 -3.57 58.62
CA LEU A 295 -57.15 -4.40 59.79
C LEU A 295 -58.27 -4.32 60.84
N ASP A 296 -58.87 -3.13 61.04
CA ASP A 296 -60.01 -2.95 61.94
C ASP A 296 -61.27 -3.65 61.42
N ARG A 297 -61.51 -3.66 60.10
CA ARG A 297 -62.58 -4.48 59.48
C ARG A 297 -62.37 -5.97 59.69
N VAL A 298 -61.15 -6.47 59.45
CA VAL A 298 -60.83 -7.88 59.72
C VAL A 298 -61.07 -8.19 61.19
N ARG A 299 -60.62 -7.34 62.11
CA ARG A 299 -60.80 -7.52 63.55
C ARG A 299 -62.27 -7.58 63.96
N ALA A 300 -63.13 -6.70 63.42
CA ALA A 300 -64.57 -6.74 63.70
C ALA A 300 -65.19 -8.10 63.30
N THR A 301 -64.76 -8.64 62.16
CA THR A 301 -65.20 -9.94 61.66
C THR A 301 -64.61 -11.10 62.48
N THR A 302 -63.35 -11.01 62.90
CA THR A 302 -62.69 -11.96 63.80
C THR A 302 -63.38 -12.05 65.16
N VAL A 303 -63.90 -10.94 65.70
CA VAL A 303 -64.69 -10.95 66.94
C VAL A 303 -66.01 -11.69 66.76
N ALA A 304 -66.67 -11.54 65.60
CA ALA A 304 -67.88 -12.29 65.27
C ALA A 304 -67.61 -13.81 65.13
N ILE A 305 -66.49 -14.19 64.49
CA ILE A 305 -66.04 -15.59 64.38
C ILE A 305 -65.73 -16.17 65.78
N ASN A 306 -65.05 -15.42 66.66
CA ASN A 306 -64.77 -15.85 68.02
C ASN A 306 -66.04 -16.14 68.81
N LYS A 307 -67.09 -15.32 68.64
CA LYS A 307 -68.38 -15.53 69.29
C LYS A 307 -69.07 -16.79 68.78
N ARG A 308 -69.00 -17.06 67.47
CA ARG A 308 -69.53 -18.30 66.86
C ARG A 308 -68.73 -19.55 67.23
N LEU A 309 -67.44 -19.41 67.53
CA LEU A 309 -66.61 -20.53 68.01
C LEU A 309 -66.81 -20.87 69.49
N GLN A 310 -67.44 -19.99 70.28
CA GLN A 310 -67.79 -20.27 71.69
C GLN A 310 -69.03 -21.15 71.82
N GLU A 311 -69.91 -21.13 70.82
CA GLU A 311 -71.14 -21.95 70.70
C GLU A 311 -71.24 -22.48 69.26
N PRO A 312 -70.35 -23.41 68.84
CA PRO A 312 -70.29 -23.84 67.46
C PRO A 312 -71.50 -24.69 67.06
N LEU A 313 -72.07 -24.35 65.90
CA LEU A 313 -73.09 -25.17 65.24
C LEU A 313 -72.43 -26.13 64.25
N VAL A 314 -72.82 -27.41 64.26
CA VAL A 314 -72.28 -28.44 63.35
C VAL A 314 -72.38 -28.00 61.88
N ASP A 315 -73.53 -27.43 61.49
CA ASP A 315 -73.79 -26.97 60.12
C ASP A 315 -72.92 -25.78 59.71
N ASP A 316 -72.41 -25.01 60.68
CA ASP A 316 -71.66 -23.78 60.46
C ASP A 316 -70.14 -23.98 60.46
N LEU A 317 -69.64 -25.14 60.93
CA LEU A 317 -68.19 -25.42 61.03
C LEU A 317 -67.44 -25.21 59.71
N ARG A 318 -68.00 -25.69 58.59
CA ARG A 318 -67.39 -25.53 57.26
C ARG A 318 -67.37 -24.09 56.78
N ALA A 319 -68.40 -23.31 57.12
CA ALA A 319 -68.47 -21.90 56.75
C ALA A 319 -67.46 -21.09 57.59
N LEU A 320 -67.38 -21.37 58.90
CA LEU A 320 -66.41 -20.77 59.82
C LEU A 320 -64.96 -21.06 59.42
N GLU A 321 -64.63 -22.29 59.02
CA GLU A 321 -63.30 -22.64 58.53
C GLU A 321 -62.90 -21.78 57.32
N ARG A 322 -63.79 -21.70 56.31
CA ARG A 322 -63.54 -20.92 55.08
C ARG A 322 -63.41 -19.42 55.35
N GLU A 323 -64.29 -18.86 56.18
CA GLU A 323 -64.27 -17.45 56.54
C GLU A 323 -62.98 -17.08 57.29
N THR A 324 -62.55 -17.93 58.22
CA THR A 324 -61.31 -17.74 58.99
C THR A 324 -60.06 -17.82 58.10
N ILE A 325 -59.97 -18.81 57.22
CA ILE A 325 -58.86 -18.95 56.26
C ILE A 325 -58.81 -17.78 55.29
N HIS A 326 -59.97 -17.31 54.81
CA HIS A 326 -60.06 -16.16 53.91
C HIS A 326 -59.52 -14.88 54.60
N LEU A 327 -59.95 -14.62 55.83
CA LEU A 327 -59.46 -13.47 56.59
C LEU A 327 -57.96 -13.58 56.90
N GLU A 328 -57.44 -14.78 57.22
CA GLU A 328 -56.00 -15.00 57.40
C GLU A 328 -55.22 -14.61 56.14
N LYS A 329 -55.73 -14.99 54.96
CA LYS A 329 -55.14 -14.63 53.68
C LYS A 329 -55.16 -13.11 53.45
N VAL A 330 -56.30 -12.44 53.69
CA VAL A 330 -56.42 -10.98 53.53
C VAL A 330 -55.38 -10.25 54.39
N VAL A 331 -55.19 -10.64 55.66
CA VAL A 331 -54.18 -10.03 56.53
C VAL A 331 -52.76 -10.29 56.02
N LYS A 332 -52.44 -11.52 55.58
CA LYS A 332 -51.12 -11.83 55.01
C LYS A 332 -50.82 -11.02 53.76
N ASP A 333 -51.80 -10.84 52.87
CA ASP A 333 -51.64 -10.04 51.65
C ASP A 333 -51.41 -8.56 52.00
N GLN A 334 -52.10 -8.01 53.02
CA GLN A 334 -51.87 -6.66 53.49
C GLN A 334 -50.49 -6.47 54.16
N VAL A 335 -50.01 -7.47 54.93
CA VAL A 335 -48.64 -7.46 55.50
C VAL A 335 -47.60 -7.42 54.38
N ALA A 336 -47.74 -8.28 53.37
CA ALA A 336 -46.82 -8.31 52.23
C ALA A 336 -46.83 -7.00 51.43
N ARG A 337 -48.02 -6.38 51.27
CA ARG A 337 -48.14 -5.05 50.64
C ARG A 337 -47.47 -3.98 51.49
N TYR A 338 -47.68 -3.96 52.80
CA TYR A 338 -47.04 -3.01 53.71
C TYR A 338 -45.51 -3.12 53.68
N ASP A 339 -44.96 -4.33 53.78
CA ASP A 339 -43.51 -4.55 53.73
C ASP A 339 -42.90 -4.09 52.40
N ARG A 340 -43.61 -4.30 51.28
CA ARG A 340 -43.19 -3.79 49.96
C ARG A 340 -43.14 -2.27 49.95
N VAL A 341 -44.20 -1.62 50.42
CA VAL A 341 -44.31 -0.16 50.42
C VAL A 341 -43.26 0.46 51.33
N CYS A 342 -42.95 -0.16 52.48
CA CYS A 342 -41.87 0.31 53.36
C CYS A 342 -40.52 0.36 52.63
N ARG A 343 -40.16 -0.68 51.87
CA ARG A 343 -38.93 -0.70 51.06
C ARG A 343 -38.98 0.34 49.94
N GLN A 344 -40.13 0.47 49.28
CA GLN A 344 -40.32 1.45 48.20
C GLN A 344 -40.19 2.90 48.69
N VAL A 345 -40.57 3.21 49.94
CA VAL A 345 -40.34 4.54 50.54
C VAL A 345 -38.85 4.80 50.71
N GLU A 346 -38.09 3.83 51.23
CA GLU A 346 -36.62 3.97 51.37
C GLU A 346 -35.93 4.11 50.01
N GLU A 347 -36.38 3.36 49.00
CA GLU A 347 -35.90 3.47 47.62
C GLU A 347 -36.21 4.84 47.02
N LEU A 348 -37.41 5.37 47.24
CA LEU A 348 -37.82 6.68 46.74
C LEU A 348 -36.99 7.79 47.40
N ASP A 349 -36.78 7.74 48.71
CA ASP A 349 -35.96 8.72 49.42
C ASP A 349 -34.52 8.75 48.91
N ARG A 350 -33.96 7.57 48.64
CA ARG A 350 -32.63 7.44 48.07
C ARG A 350 -32.58 7.97 46.63
N ALA A 351 -33.58 7.64 45.81
CA ALA A 351 -33.68 8.12 44.44
C ALA A 351 -33.79 9.65 44.37
N ILE A 352 -34.61 10.27 45.22
CA ILE A 352 -34.73 11.74 45.28
C ILE A 352 -33.40 12.38 45.67
N LEU A 353 -32.71 11.86 46.69
CA LEU A 353 -31.40 12.38 47.12
C LEU A 353 -30.32 12.26 46.03
N GLU A 354 -30.27 11.13 45.33
CA GLU A 354 -29.34 10.91 44.23
C GLU A 354 -29.63 11.85 43.05
N LEU A 355 -30.91 12.06 42.72
CA LEU A 355 -31.34 13.02 41.70
C LEU A 355 -30.97 14.47 42.07
N GLU A 356 -31.26 14.91 43.30
CA GLU A 356 -30.88 16.25 43.80
C GLU A 356 -29.37 16.48 43.71
N THR A 357 -28.59 15.49 44.15
CA THR A 357 -27.12 15.55 44.13
C THR A 357 -26.59 15.64 42.70
N ARG A 358 -27.02 14.75 41.81
CA ARG A 358 -26.57 14.73 40.40
C ARG A 358 -27.03 15.97 39.63
N GLN A 359 -28.22 16.49 39.92
CA GLN A 359 -28.71 17.74 39.33
C GLN A 359 -27.88 18.94 39.79
N SER A 360 -27.54 19.02 41.08
CA SER A 360 -26.68 20.08 41.61
C SER A 360 -25.27 20.06 41.01
N GLU A 361 -24.72 18.86 40.78
CA GLU A 361 -23.43 18.69 40.09
C GLU A 361 -23.52 19.15 38.64
N ALA A 362 -24.58 18.76 37.91
CA ALA A 362 -24.80 19.20 36.53
C ALA A 362 -24.93 20.74 36.45
N ALA A 363 -25.67 21.36 37.39
CA ALA A 363 -25.79 22.81 37.49
C ALA A 363 -24.44 23.49 37.76
N ARG A 364 -23.60 22.91 38.63
CA ARG A 364 -22.25 23.42 38.88
C ARG A 364 -21.35 23.32 37.64
N ARG A 365 -21.39 22.19 36.91
CA ARG A 365 -20.59 21.99 35.68
C ARG A 365 -20.99 22.96 34.56
N LEU A 366 -22.27 23.36 34.47
CA LEU A 366 -22.70 24.43 33.56
C LEU A 366 -22.07 25.80 33.91
N ALA A 367 -21.87 26.09 35.20
CA ALA A 367 -21.40 27.41 35.64
C ALA A 367 -19.90 27.63 35.44
N GLU A 368 -19.08 26.59 35.30
CA GLU A 368 -17.62 26.74 35.13
C GLU A 368 -17.22 27.38 33.78
N PRO A 369 -17.74 26.93 32.62
CA PRO A 369 -17.44 27.55 31.32
C PRO A 369 -18.02 28.95 31.11
N GLU A 370 -19.11 29.28 31.81
CA GLU A 370 -19.70 30.63 31.80
C GLU A 370 -18.75 31.67 32.44
N LYS A 371 -17.91 31.24 33.38
CA LYS A 371 -16.99 32.11 34.14
C LYS A 371 -15.65 32.37 33.43
N LEU A 372 -15.41 31.74 32.28
CA LEU A 372 -14.17 31.92 31.55
C LEU A 372 -14.06 33.35 31.01
N GLN A 373 -12.89 33.98 31.20
CA GLN A 373 -12.65 35.35 30.71
C GLN A 373 -12.50 35.43 29.19
N VAL A 374 -12.24 34.32 28.51
CA VAL A 374 -12.02 34.24 27.06
C VAL A 374 -12.92 33.14 26.50
N TYR A 375 -13.77 33.49 25.52
CA TYR A 375 -14.80 32.63 24.94
C TYR A 375 -15.71 31.91 25.96
N PRO A 376 -16.43 32.64 26.84
CA PRO A 376 -17.39 32.03 27.74
C PRO A 376 -18.50 31.33 26.96
N LEU A 377 -18.93 30.16 27.44
CA LEU A 377 -20.01 29.39 26.83
C LEU A 377 -21.36 29.82 27.42
N VAL A 378 -22.30 30.18 26.55
CA VAL A 378 -23.68 30.54 26.89
C VAL A 378 -24.59 29.36 26.58
N TRP A 379 -25.20 28.81 27.62
CA TRP A 379 -26.05 27.63 27.54
C TRP A 379 -27.49 27.98 27.14
N ASP A 380 -27.73 28.23 25.86
CA ASP A 380 -29.06 28.57 25.34
C ASP A 380 -30.04 27.37 25.29
N ILE A 381 -29.52 26.13 25.24
CA ILE A 381 -30.33 24.91 25.23
C ILE A 381 -30.32 24.21 26.60
N SER A 382 -29.13 23.99 27.16
CA SER A 382 -28.97 23.20 28.38
C SER A 382 -29.57 23.85 29.64
N ARG A 383 -29.68 25.18 29.70
CA ARG A 383 -30.35 25.89 30.82
C ARG A 383 -31.86 25.62 30.87
N ALA A 384 -32.53 25.62 29.72
CA ALA A 384 -33.97 25.32 29.67
C ALA A 384 -34.25 23.89 30.12
N PHE A 385 -33.41 22.94 29.69
CA PHE A 385 -33.52 21.54 30.09
C PHE A 385 -33.29 21.32 31.60
N LEU A 386 -32.33 22.04 32.21
CA LEU A 386 -32.09 21.98 33.64
C LEU A 386 -33.29 22.52 34.44
N ALA A 387 -33.94 23.59 33.98
CA ALA A 387 -35.15 24.13 34.61
C ALA A 387 -36.35 23.16 34.49
N ASP A 388 -36.47 22.45 33.37
CA ASP A 388 -37.48 21.40 33.20
C ASP A 388 -37.23 20.21 34.15
N LEU A 389 -35.97 19.81 34.33
CA LEU A 389 -35.58 18.78 35.32
C LEU A 389 -35.88 19.23 36.76
N GLU A 390 -35.63 20.49 37.10
CA GLU A 390 -35.93 21.06 38.43
C GLU A 390 -37.43 21.10 38.70
N THR A 391 -38.22 21.47 37.70
CA THR A 391 -39.69 21.40 37.76
C THR A 391 -40.14 19.95 37.96
N GLY A 392 -39.54 19.00 37.23
CA GLY A 392 -39.80 17.57 37.38
C GLY A 392 -39.48 17.02 38.77
N LEU A 393 -38.35 17.43 39.36
CA LEU A 393 -37.97 17.04 40.71
C LEU A 393 -38.93 17.62 41.76
N ASN A 394 -39.33 18.89 41.59
CA ASN A 394 -40.33 19.53 42.44
C ASN A 394 -41.71 18.84 42.37
N THR A 395 -42.08 18.24 41.23
CA THR A 395 -43.34 17.46 41.13
C THR A 395 -43.32 16.12 41.87
N ILE A 396 -42.15 15.51 42.08
CA ILE A 396 -41.99 14.30 42.91
C ILE A 396 -42.14 14.63 44.41
N GLY A 397 -41.86 15.89 44.77
CA GLY A 397 -41.99 16.43 46.12
C GLY A 397 -40.80 16.12 47.02
N SER A 398 -40.75 16.77 48.19
CA SER A 398 -39.63 16.65 49.12
C SER A 398 -39.55 15.27 49.79
N ARG A 399 -38.37 14.89 50.26
CA ARG A 399 -38.16 13.66 51.04
C ARG A 399 -39.03 13.60 52.31
N ASP A 400 -39.29 14.74 52.94
CA ASP A 400 -40.11 14.83 54.17
C ASP A 400 -41.63 14.72 53.94
N GLN A 401 -42.09 14.59 52.69
CA GLN A 401 -43.52 14.54 52.38
C GLN A 401 -44.13 13.19 52.78
N LYS A 402 -45.24 13.23 53.52
CA LYS A 402 -46.04 12.03 53.82
C LYS A 402 -46.82 11.60 52.59
N ARG A 403 -46.69 10.34 52.18
CA ARG A 403 -47.25 9.75 50.96
C ARG A 403 -48.11 8.52 51.27
N THR A 404 -49.15 8.30 50.49
CA THR A 404 -49.88 7.02 50.47
C THR A 404 -49.10 5.97 49.66
N PRO A 405 -49.38 4.66 49.83
CA PRO A 405 -48.75 3.62 49.02
C PRO A 405 -48.78 3.88 47.50
N GLU A 406 -49.92 4.35 46.98
CA GLU A 406 -50.09 4.65 45.55
C GLU A 406 -49.22 5.85 45.13
N GLN A 407 -49.06 6.84 46.00
CA GLN A 407 -48.20 8.00 45.75
C GLN A 407 -46.70 7.64 45.80
N VAL A 408 -46.31 6.63 46.58
CA VAL A 408 -44.93 6.12 46.61
C VAL A 408 -44.59 5.41 45.30
N GLU A 409 -45.48 4.55 44.80
CA GLU A 409 -45.29 3.87 43.52
C GLU A 409 -45.20 4.87 42.35
N GLU A 410 -46.10 5.85 42.32
CA GLU A 410 -46.06 6.92 41.32
C GLU A 410 -44.80 7.79 41.45
N GLY A 411 -44.38 8.10 42.68
CA GLY A 411 -43.14 8.82 42.95
C GLY A 411 -41.90 8.10 42.42
N LEU A 412 -41.81 6.77 42.61
CA LEU A 412 -40.72 5.95 42.07
C LEU A 412 -40.70 5.94 40.55
N ARG A 413 -41.87 5.85 39.91
CA ARG A 413 -41.99 5.92 38.45
C ARG A 413 -41.49 7.27 37.93
N LEU A 414 -41.94 8.37 38.53
CA LEU A 414 -41.51 9.73 38.16
C LEU A 414 -40.02 9.94 38.43
N ALA A 415 -39.48 9.44 39.55
CA ALA A 415 -38.05 9.51 39.85
C ALA A 415 -37.21 8.76 38.81
N SER A 416 -37.64 7.58 38.37
CA SER A 416 -36.97 6.83 37.30
C SER A 416 -36.98 7.58 35.96
N GLU A 417 -38.11 8.20 35.60
CA GLU A 417 -38.21 9.02 34.38
C GLU A 417 -37.30 10.25 34.43
N GLN A 418 -37.20 10.90 35.59
CA GLN A 418 -36.28 12.02 35.78
C GLN A 418 -34.81 11.59 35.76
N ASP A 419 -34.47 10.42 36.33
CA ASP A 419 -33.11 9.89 36.30
C ASP A 419 -32.64 9.58 34.86
N ALA A 420 -33.54 9.01 34.04
CA ALA A 420 -33.26 8.76 32.63
C ALA A 420 -33.02 10.08 31.86
N LYS A 421 -33.85 11.10 32.10
CA LYS A 421 -33.67 12.44 31.50
C LYS A 421 -32.35 13.07 31.96
N LEU A 422 -32.06 13.06 33.26
CA LEU A 422 -30.84 13.62 33.84
C LEU A 422 -29.58 12.90 33.31
N THR A 423 -29.62 11.58 33.17
CA THR A 423 -28.51 10.80 32.61
C THR A 423 -28.24 11.17 31.15
N SER A 424 -29.30 11.32 30.33
CA SER A 424 -29.14 11.77 28.95
C SER A 424 -28.60 13.20 28.86
N PHE A 425 -29.02 14.07 29.78
CA PHE A 425 -28.57 15.44 29.89
C PHE A 425 -27.10 15.55 30.26
N ILE A 426 -26.64 14.80 31.28
CA ILE A 426 -25.24 14.78 31.69
C ILE A 426 -24.34 14.34 30.53
N LYS A 427 -24.73 13.31 29.76
CA LYS A 427 -23.97 12.86 28.59
C LYS A 427 -23.86 13.94 27.51
N ARG A 428 -24.96 14.66 27.25
CA ARG A 428 -24.97 15.79 26.32
C ARG A 428 -24.07 16.92 26.83
N LEU A 429 -24.18 17.25 28.11
CA LEU A 429 -23.38 18.28 28.77
C LEU A 429 -21.89 17.99 28.61
N GLU A 430 -21.44 16.76 28.90
CA GLU A 430 -20.05 16.34 28.71
C GLU A 430 -19.59 16.47 27.26
N THR A 431 -20.45 16.16 26.29
CA THR A 431 -20.13 16.31 24.86
C THR A 431 -19.86 17.77 24.50
N VAL A 432 -20.71 18.69 24.97
CA VAL A 432 -20.55 20.13 24.73
C VAL A 432 -19.31 20.67 25.45
N LEU A 433 -19.10 20.29 26.71
CA LEU A 433 -17.92 20.69 27.49
C LEU A 433 -16.62 20.25 26.80
N ASN A 434 -16.54 19.01 26.33
CA ASN A 434 -15.38 18.50 25.61
C ASN A 434 -15.16 19.25 24.30
N ALA A 435 -16.22 19.55 23.54
CA ALA A 435 -16.14 20.35 22.32
C ALA A 435 -15.62 21.77 22.60
N HIS A 436 -16.05 22.39 23.70
CA HIS A 436 -15.60 23.72 24.11
C HIS A 436 -14.14 23.72 24.56
N GLN A 437 -13.72 22.72 25.35
CA GLN A 437 -12.32 22.54 25.73
C GLN A 437 -11.41 22.29 24.53
N GLU A 438 -11.85 21.47 23.57
CA GLU A 438 -11.11 21.23 22.33
C GLU A 438 -10.99 22.53 21.52
N PHE A 439 -12.06 23.29 21.38
CA PHE A 439 -12.04 24.59 20.71
C PHE A 439 -11.02 25.54 21.36
N LEU A 440 -11.05 25.67 22.69
CA LEU A 440 -10.06 26.50 23.42
C LEU A 440 -8.63 25.98 23.23
N PHE A 441 -8.42 24.67 23.25
CA PHE A 441 -7.11 24.07 23.01
C PHE A 441 -6.59 24.36 21.60
N LEU A 442 -7.43 24.24 20.57
CA LEU A 442 -7.06 24.54 19.18
C LEU A 442 -6.66 26.00 19.00
N LEU A 443 -7.40 26.93 19.60
CA LEU A 443 -7.04 28.35 19.60
C LEU A 443 -5.77 28.66 20.40
N GLY A 444 -5.52 27.92 21.48
CA GLY A 444 -4.31 28.02 22.30
C GLY A 444 -3.06 27.39 21.68
N THR A 445 -3.15 26.76 20.50
CA THR A 445 -1.97 26.23 19.82
C THR A 445 -1.08 27.39 19.34
N GLY A 446 0.24 27.27 19.52
CA GLY A 446 1.21 28.29 19.06
C GLY A 446 1.09 28.59 17.56
N VAL A 447 0.60 27.63 16.77
CA VAL A 447 0.34 27.80 15.33
C VAL A 447 -0.70 28.89 15.05
N VAL A 448 -1.76 28.96 15.87
CA VAL A 448 -2.84 29.94 15.76
C VAL A 448 -2.47 31.25 16.44
N ALA A 449 -1.79 31.18 17.59
CA ALA A 449 -1.31 32.37 18.31
C ALA A 449 -0.35 33.21 17.45
N ASP A 450 0.59 32.57 16.76
CA ASP A 450 1.51 33.23 15.82
C ASP A 450 0.89 33.41 14.42
N GLY A 451 -0.40 33.10 14.26
CA GLY A 451 -1.06 32.99 12.97
C GLY A 451 -1.09 34.30 12.17
N MET A 452 -1.28 35.44 12.83
CA MET A 452 -1.27 36.75 12.17
C MET A 452 0.13 37.15 11.68
N ALA A 453 1.17 36.91 12.49
CA ALA A 453 2.56 37.15 12.08
C ALA A 453 2.97 36.24 10.91
N PHE A 454 2.52 34.98 10.91
CA PHE A 454 2.69 34.08 9.77
C PHE A 454 2.01 34.62 8.50
N LEU A 455 0.76 35.09 8.59
CA LEU A 455 0.03 35.63 7.44
C LEU A 455 0.72 36.86 6.82
N GLU A 456 1.31 37.74 7.64
CA GLU A 456 2.09 38.89 7.16
C GLU A 456 3.36 38.45 6.41
N ASN A 457 4.14 37.54 7.01
CA ASN A 457 5.36 37.02 6.39
C ASN A 457 5.08 36.24 5.10
N ALA A 458 4.05 35.40 5.09
CA ALA A 458 3.65 34.64 3.92
C ALA A 458 3.14 35.55 2.79
N GLN A 459 2.46 36.66 3.12
CA GLN A 459 2.04 37.64 2.12
C GLN A 459 3.25 38.37 1.49
N GLN A 460 4.25 38.77 2.29
CA GLN A 460 5.49 39.33 1.75
C GLN A 460 6.22 38.34 0.83
N LEU A 461 6.21 37.05 1.16
CA LEU A 461 6.77 36.01 0.31
C LEU A 461 6.01 35.91 -1.03
N VAL A 462 4.68 35.94 -1.01
CA VAL A 462 3.85 35.92 -2.22
C VAL A 462 4.15 37.11 -3.12
N GLU A 463 4.27 38.33 -2.56
CA GLU A 463 4.59 39.53 -3.33
C GLU A 463 5.94 39.44 -4.04
N LYS A 464 6.95 38.85 -3.39
CA LYS A 464 8.25 38.57 -4.02
C LYS A 464 8.14 37.48 -5.09
N ALA A 465 7.45 36.39 -4.79
CA ALA A 465 7.25 35.26 -5.69
C ALA A 465 6.43 35.64 -6.95
N ALA A 466 5.48 36.56 -6.82
CA ALA A 466 4.62 37.06 -7.90
C ALA A 466 5.38 37.86 -8.97
N ARG A 467 6.61 38.31 -8.69
CA ARG A 467 7.48 38.95 -9.69
C ARG A 467 7.95 37.97 -10.77
N TYR A 468 7.94 36.67 -10.47
CA TYR A 468 8.32 35.60 -11.40
C TYR A 468 7.14 35.09 -12.21
N ALA A 469 7.39 34.70 -13.46
CA ALA A 469 6.34 34.14 -14.32
C ALA A 469 5.72 32.86 -13.71
N PRO A 470 4.42 32.60 -13.91
CA PRO A 470 3.73 31.40 -13.39
C PRO A 470 4.39 30.07 -13.77
N VAL A 471 5.07 30.01 -14.91
CA VAL A 471 5.75 28.81 -15.44
C VAL A 471 6.89 28.33 -14.53
N ASN A 472 7.43 29.19 -13.66
CA ASN A 472 8.50 28.83 -12.71
C ASN A 472 8.01 27.99 -11.52
N TRP A 473 6.69 27.88 -11.36
CA TRP A 473 6.01 27.21 -10.24
C TRP A 473 5.32 25.94 -10.74
N SER A 474 5.56 24.80 -10.08
CA SER A 474 5.02 23.50 -10.49
C SER A 474 3.73 23.14 -9.73
N GLY A 475 2.92 22.26 -10.34
CA GLY A 475 1.87 21.51 -9.61
C GLY A 475 0.74 22.32 -8.97
N GLY A 476 0.44 23.53 -9.46
CA GLY A 476 -0.62 24.37 -8.88
C GLY A 476 -0.18 25.19 -7.65
N GLU A 477 1.09 25.09 -7.22
CA GLU A 477 1.69 25.94 -6.18
C GLU A 477 2.03 27.35 -6.71
N THR A 478 1.09 27.97 -7.43
CA THR A 478 1.28 29.34 -7.92
C THR A 478 1.14 30.35 -6.78
N PRO A 479 1.84 31.50 -6.85
CA PRO A 479 1.65 32.58 -5.89
C PRO A 479 0.19 33.03 -5.76
N ALA A 480 -0.57 33.01 -6.87
CA ALA A 480 -2.00 33.35 -6.88
C ALA A 480 -2.87 32.35 -6.11
N ALA A 481 -2.65 31.04 -6.28
CA ALA A 481 -3.36 30.01 -5.53
C ALA A 481 -3.02 30.07 -4.03
N PHE A 482 -1.74 30.28 -3.70
CA PHE A 482 -1.30 30.45 -2.31
C PHE A 482 -1.90 31.72 -1.68
N GLN A 483 -2.01 32.83 -2.42
CA GLN A 483 -2.68 34.06 -1.97
C GLN A 483 -4.17 33.85 -1.65
N ALA A 484 -4.88 33.08 -2.47
CA ALA A 484 -6.29 32.77 -2.24
C ALA A 484 -6.47 31.99 -0.93
N ASP A 485 -5.62 30.99 -0.69
CA ASP A 485 -5.66 30.20 0.54
C ASP A 485 -5.25 31.02 1.78
N LEU A 486 -4.26 31.91 1.67
CA LEU A 486 -3.90 32.85 2.73
C LEU A 486 -5.03 33.82 3.06
N SER A 487 -5.80 34.25 2.05
CA SER A 487 -6.96 35.13 2.25
C SER A 487 -8.07 34.40 3.02
N ARG A 488 -8.35 33.14 2.67
CA ARG A 488 -9.29 32.29 3.40
C ARG A 488 -8.84 32.04 4.84
N LEU A 489 -7.55 31.79 5.05
CA LEU A 489 -6.98 31.62 6.39
C LEU A 489 -7.09 32.93 7.20
N ARG A 490 -6.87 34.08 6.56
CA ARG A 490 -7.04 35.40 7.19
C ARG A 490 -8.47 35.67 7.62
N GLU A 491 -9.46 35.37 6.78
CA GLU A 491 -10.88 35.50 7.13
C GLU A 491 -11.23 34.63 8.35
N LEU A 492 -10.79 33.36 8.36
CA LEU A 492 -11.00 32.45 9.49
C LEU A 492 -10.30 32.93 10.77
N GLN A 493 -9.05 33.38 10.66
CA GLN A 493 -8.28 33.91 11.78
C GLN A 493 -8.92 35.18 12.36
N GLN A 494 -9.37 36.11 11.51
CA GLN A 494 -10.06 37.33 11.95
C GLN A 494 -11.40 37.00 12.61
N ARG A 495 -12.16 36.05 12.08
CA ARG A 495 -13.43 35.62 12.67
C ARG A 495 -13.26 34.92 14.03
N LEU A 496 -12.23 34.09 14.17
CA LEU A 496 -12.01 33.25 15.36
C LEU A 496 -11.10 33.86 16.43
N THR A 497 -10.26 34.84 16.08
CA THR A 497 -9.29 35.46 17.01
C THR A 497 -9.23 36.98 16.93
N GLY A 498 -9.86 37.60 15.93
CA GLY A 498 -9.76 39.04 15.68
C GLY A 498 -10.68 39.92 16.53
N ALA A 499 -11.59 39.32 17.31
CA ALA A 499 -12.41 40.07 18.26
C ALA A 499 -11.54 40.47 19.47
N SER A 500 -11.32 41.77 19.66
CA SER A 500 -10.59 42.31 20.81
C SER A 500 -11.33 42.15 22.15
N GLN A 501 -12.53 41.55 22.15
CA GLN A 501 -13.33 41.24 23.32
C GLN A 501 -13.66 39.74 23.37
N PRO A 502 -13.79 39.15 24.57
CA PRO A 502 -14.24 37.76 24.72
C PRO A 502 -15.62 37.59 24.09
N MET A 503 -15.69 36.94 22.94
CA MET A 503 -16.97 36.70 22.29
C MET A 503 -17.63 35.50 22.97
N ALA A 504 -18.81 35.70 23.55
CA ALA A 504 -19.55 34.62 24.17
C ALA A 504 -20.10 33.67 23.08
N ILE A 505 -19.85 32.37 23.21
CA ILE A 505 -20.25 31.35 22.23
C ILE A 505 -21.53 30.68 22.72
N LYS A 506 -22.56 30.58 21.88
CA LYS A 506 -23.78 29.82 22.22
C LYS A 506 -23.54 28.32 22.06
N GLU A 507 -24.18 27.50 22.89
CA GLU A 507 -24.14 26.03 22.78
C GLU A 507 -24.55 25.57 21.37
N SER A 508 -25.59 26.19 20.79
CA SER A 508 -26.08 25.85 19.44
C SER A 508 -25.05 26.07 18.32
N GLU A 509 -24.16 27.04 18.49
CA GLU A 509 -23.19 27.44 17.46
C GLU A 509 -21.83 26.76 17.66
N LEU A 510 -21.56 26.20 18.85
CA LEU A 510 -20.25 25.65 19.23
C LEU A 510 -19.70 24.63 18.23
N SER A 511 -20.56 23.79 17.64
CA SER A 511 -20.14 22.81 16.64
C SER A 511 -19.56 23.46 15.38
N ASP A 512 -20.15 24.57 14.94
CA ASP A 512 -19.68 25.31 13.78
C ASP A 512 -18.38 26.05 14.10
N TRP A 513 -18.29 26.66 15.29
CA TRP A 513 -17.06 27.26 15.80
C TRP A 513 -15.90 26.26 15.90
N LEU A 514 -16.16 25.05 16.41
CA LEU A 514 -15.16 23.99 16.49
C LEU A 514 -14.73 23.52 15.09
N LYS A 515 -15.66 23.39 14.15
CA LYS A 515 -15.36 23.02 12.77
C LYS A 515 -14.47 24.06 12.10
N ASP A 516 -14.78 25.34 12.28
CA ASP A 516 -14.00 26.45 11.74
C ASP A 516 -12.59 26.49 12.38
N ALA A 517 -12.47 26.25 13.69
CA ALA A 517 -11.18 26.17 14.38
C ALA A 517 -10.31 25.00 13.89
N ARG A 518 -10.90 23.81 13.67
CA ARG A 518 -10.20 22.66 13.08
C ARG A 518 -9.72 22.98 11.65
N GLN A 519 -10.58 23.54 10.80
CA GLN A 519 -10.22 23.95 9.45
C GLN A 519 -9.08 24.99 9.45
N MET A 520 -9.11 25.95 10.36
CA MET A 520 -8.06 26.96 10.50
C MET A 520 -6.70 26.32 10.85
N VAL A 521 -6.66 25.38 11.81
CA VAL A 521 -5.43 24.68 12.19
C VAL A 521 -4.88 23.83 11.04
N GLU A 522 -5.76 23.12 10.32
CA GLU A 522 -5.37 22.35 9.13
C GLU A 522 -4.80 23.24 8.03
N LEU A 523 -5.46 24.37 7.73
CA LEU A 523 -5.00 25.34 6.75
C LEU A 523 -3.65 25.94 7.15
N HIS A 524 -3.45 26.32 8.42
CA HIS A 524 -2.15 26.79 8.90
C HIS A 524 -1.03 25.77 8.66
N ARG A 525 -1.25 24.49 9.01
CA ARG A 525 -0.25 23.43 8.82
C ARG A 525 0.10 23.23 7.35
N ALA A 526 -0.93 23.17 6.50
CA ALA A 526 -0.76 23.02 5.06
C ALA A 526 -0.02 24.23 4.45
N LEU A 527 -0.41 25.44 4.83
CA LEU A 527 0.15 26.67 4.28
C LEU A 527 1.57 26.96 4.77
N ARG A 528 1.93 26.64 6.02
CA ARG A 528 3.32 26.74 6.50
C ARG A 528 4.26 25.80 5.73
N THR A 529 3.81 24.59 5.45
CA THR A 529 4.58 23.64 4.63
C THR A 529 4.78 24.17 3.21
N ARG A 530 3.73 24.76 2.63
CA ARG A 530 3.79 25.37 1.29
C ARG A 530 4.62 26.65 1.26
N GLU A 531 4.56 27.47 2.31
CA GLU A 531 5.39 28.67 2.48
C GLU A 531 6.87 28.31 2.41
N GLU A 532 7.30 27.30 3.17
CA GLU A 532 8.70 26.87 3.20
C GLU A 532 9.16 26.36 1.82
N ARG A 533 8.33 25.57 1.12
CA ARG A 533 8.63 25.14 -0.26
C ARG A 533 8.74 26.32 -1.22
N MET A 534 7.80 27.26 -1.15
CA MET A 534 7.79 28.45 -2.00
C MET A 534 9.02 29.33 -1.73
N ARG A 535 9.42 29.47 -0.47
CA ARG A 535 10.62 30.19 -0.05
C ARG A 535 11.89 29.53 -0.56
N GLN A 536 12.02 28.22 -0.41
CA GLN A 536 13.15 27.46 -0.95
C GLN A 536 13.23 27.60 -2.46
N ARG A 537 12.10 27.45 -3.17
CA ARG A 537 12.05 27.62 -4.62
C ARG A 537 12.40 29.05 -5.04
N LEU A 538 11.86 30.07 -4.38
CA LEU A 538 12.20 31.46 -4.65
C LEU A 538 13.71 31.71 -4.50
N ASN A 539 14.31 31.25 -3.40
CA ASN A 539 15.75 31.38 -3.19
C ASN A 539 16.57 30.69 -4.28
N THR A 540 16.13 29.52 -4.77
CA THR A 540 16.81 28.84 -5.89
C THR A 540 16.69 29.60 -7.20
N LEU A 541 15.53 30.23 -7.47
CA LEU A 541 15.32 31.03 -8.67
C LEU A 541 16.15 32.32 -8.63
N GLU A 542 16.12 33.05 -7.51
CA GLU A 542 16.92 34.27 -7.31
C GLU A 542 18.42 33.98 -7.46
N LYS A 543 18.90 32.89 -6.85
CA LYS A 543 20.31 32.47 -6.97
C LYS A 543 20.67 32.14 -8.42
N ALA A 544 19.90 31.27 -9.08
CA ALA A 544 20.18 30.85 -10.45
C ALA A 544 20.10 32.02 -11.45
N GLU A 545 19.14 32.93 -11.29
CA GLU A 545 19.01 34.14 -12.12
C GLU A 545 20.20 35.08 -11.92
N SER A 546 20.61 35.32 -10.67
CA SER A 546 21.76 36.19 -10.37
C SER A 546 23.09 35.63 -10.91
N GLU A 547 23.31 34.32 -10.79
CA GLU A 547 24.50 33.64 -11.32
C GLU A 547 24.52 33.68 -12.85
N ALA A 548 23.39 33.39 -13.50
CA ALA A 548 23.28 33.45 -14.96
C ALA A 548 23.40 34.88 -15.51
N LEU A 549 22.86 35.89 -14.81
CA LEU A 549 23.03 37.29 -15.18
C LEU A 549 24.49 37.70 -15.09
N ALA A 550 25.17 37.38 -13.98
CA ALA A 550 26.58 37.69 -13.80
C ALA A 550 27.47 36.99 -14.83
N GLU A 551 27.15 35.75 -15.22
CA GLU A 551 27.88 35.04 -16.29
C GLU A 551 27.63 35.66 -17.67
N ALA A 552 26.37 35.98 -17.99
CA ALA A 552 26.02 36.62 -19.26
C ALA A 552 26.66 38.02 -19.42
N GLU A 553 26.68 38.83 -18.36
CA GLU A 553 27.34 40.14 -18.36
C GLU A 553 28.87 40.01 -18.51
N ARG A 554 29.49 39.00 -17.88
CA ARG A 554 30.92 38.70 -18.05
C ARG A 554 31.25 38.24 -19.47
N ALA A 555 30.42 37.39 -20.06
CA ALA A 555 30.55 36.97 -21.45
C ALA A 555 30.38 38.15 -22.42
N LEU A 556 29.39 39.01 -22.19
CA LEU A 556 29.15 40.22 -22.99
C LEU A 556 30.33 41.19 -22.93
N SER A 557 30.87 41.48 -21.74
CA SER A 557 32.04 42.34 -21.59
C SER A 557 33.28 41.76 -22.27
N THR A 558 33.45 40.44 -22.21
CA THR A 558 34.55 39.75 -22.92
C THR A 558 34.38 39.88 -24.43
N MET A 559 33.16 39.74 -24.93
CA MET A 559 32.86 39.94 -26.35
C MET A 559 33.12 41.38 -26.80
N ASP A 560 32.73 42.38 -26.01
CA ASP A 560 33.01 43.79 -26.31
C ASP A 560 34.53 44.05 -26.40
N HIS A 561 35.33 43.44 -25.51
CA HIS A 561 36.79 43.50 -25.60
C HIS A 561 37.35 42.82 -26.85
N LEU A 562 36.83 41.64 -27.22
CA LEU A 562 37.24 40.94 -28.45
C LEU A 562 36.90 41.74 -29.71
N LEU A 563 35.72 42.38 -29.74
CA LEU A 563 35.30 43.26 -30.84
C LEU A 563 36.25 44.46 -31.00
N LEU A 564 36.78 45.03 -29.91
CA LEU A 564 37.79 46.08 -30.01
C LEU A 564 39.07 45.59 -30.71
N LEU A 565 39.52 44.36 -30.42
CA LEU A 565 40.70 43.78 -31.06
C LEU A 565 40.51 43.56 -32.57
N THR A 566 39.27 43.26 -33.01
CA THR A 566 38.99 43.10 -34.45
C THR A 566 39.20 44.35 -35.28
N ARG A 567 39.10 45.55 -34.68
CA ARG A 567 39.36 46.81 -35.40
C ARG A 567 40.82 46.95 -35.83
N GLU A 568 41.72 46.32 -35.08
CA GLU A 568 43.16 46.43 -35.28
C GLU A 568 43.74 45.21 -36.02
N ASN A 569 42.89 44.23 -36.37
CA ASN A 569 43.31 42.98 -37.01
C ASN A 569 42.36 42.58 -38.15
N ALA A 570 42.87 42.66 -39.38
CA ALA A 570 42.12 42.37 -40.60
C ALA A 570 41.60 40.92 -40.66
N VAL A 571 42.32 39.95 -40.11
CA VAL A 571 41.94 38.53 -40.12
C VAL A 571 40.73 38.30 -39.25
N LEU A 572 40.75 38.84 -38.02
CA LEU A 572 39.61 38.76 -37.12
C LEU A 572 38.42 39.58 -37.64
N GLN A 573 38.67 40.72 -38.29
CA GLN A 573 37.64 41.52 -38.93
C GLN A 573 36.90 40.76 -40.04
N GLU A 574 37.63 40.04 -40.90
CA GLU A 574 37.05 39.28 -42.01
C GLU A 574 36.35 38.00 -41.54
N LYS A 575 36.98 37.25 -40.62
CA LYS A 575 36.55 35.88 -40.30
C LYS A 575 35.69 35.75 -39.04
N ALA A 576 35.76 36.71 -38.11
CA ALA A 576 35.10 36.59 -36.80
C ALA A 576 34.03 37.67 -36.52
N LEU A 577 34.07 38.84 -37.18
CA LEU A 577 33.23 40.00 -36.84
C LEU A 577 31.72 39.72 -36.89
N ALA A 578 31.24 39.03 -37.92
CA ALA A 578 29.81 38.73 -38.07
C ALA A 578 29.30 37.79 -36.96
N GLU A 579 30.10 36.79 -36.59
CA GLU A 579 29.78 35.83 -35.53
C GLU A 579 29.86 36.49 -34.14
N MET A 580 30.89 37.33 -33.90
CA MET A 580 31.03 38.13 -32.67
C MET A 580 29.82 39.05 -32.45
N ASN A 581 29.37 39.78 -33.48
CA ASN A 581 28.21 40.66 -33.37
C ASN A 581 26.92 39.88 -33.09
N ARG A 582 26.73 38.73 -33.73
CA ARG A 582 25.56 37.87 -33.48
C ARG A 582 25.53 37.38 -32.03
N VAL A 583 26.63 36.82 -31.53
CA VAL A 583 26.70 36.31 -30.14
C VAL A 583 26.53 37.46 -29.15
N ARG A 584 27.05 38.66 -29.44
CA ARG A 584 26.82 39.87 -28.64
C ARG A 584 25.35 40.26 -28.56
N GLU A 585 24.65 40.32 -29.70
CA GLU A 585 23.22 40.65 -29.76
C GLU A 585 22.40 39.62 -28.95
N GLU A 586 22.66 38.33 -29.16
CA GLU A 586 21.99 37.24 -28.44
C GLU A 586 22.26 37.29 -26.93
N LEU A 587 23.49 37.59 -26.49
CA LEU A 587 23.83 37.81 -25.07
C LEU A 587 23.16 39.07 -24.50
N SER A 588 23.11 40.17 -25.26
CA SER A 588 22.47 41.42 -24.80
C SER A 588 20.96 41.23 -24.56
N HIS A 589 20.28 40.56 -25.49
CA HIS A 589 18.87 40.21 -25.36
C HIS A 589 18.64 39.29 -24.15
N LEU A 590 19.54 38.34 -23.91
CA LEU A 590 19.46 37.46 -22.75
C LEU A 590 19.67 38.20 -21.42
N VAL A 591 20.58 39.17 -21.37
CA VAL A 591 20.78 40.03 -20.19
C VAL A 591 19.51 40.84 -19.89
N GLU A 592 18.86 41.39 -20.92
CA GLU A 592 17.57 42.08 -20.76
C GLU A 592 16.45 41.14 -20.30
N GLU A 593 16.39 39.92 -20.84
CA GLU A 593 15.45 38.89 -20.37
C GLU A 593 15.72 38.52 -18.90
N LEU A 594 16.98 38.32 -18.50
CA LEU A 594 17.38 37.95 -17.13
C LEU A 594 17.14 39.06 -16.11
N ARG A 595 17.17 40.32 -16.51
CA ARG A 595 16.78 41.46 -15.65
C ARG A 595 15.26 41.55 -15.41
N ASN A 596 14.48 40.85 -16.23
CA ASN A 596 13.01 40.82 -16.17
C ASN A 596 12.51 39.45 -15.68
N PRO A 597 12.36 39.22 -14.35
CA PRO A 597 11.96 37.93 -13.79
C PRO A 597 10.57 37.46 -14.22
N GLY A 598 9.70 38.39 -14.63
CA GLY A 598 8.33 38.11 -15.09
C GLY A 598 8.24 37.50 -16.50
N GLN A 599 9.33 37.47 -17.26
CA GLN A 599 9.32 36.95 -18.63
C GLN A 599 9.91 35.53 -18.67
N GLY A 600 9.10 34.53 -19.00
CA GLY A 600 9.58 33.16 -19.24
C GLY A 600 10.09 32.42 -17.99
N ALA A 601 10.66 31.23 -18.22
CA ALA A 601 11.18 30.37 -17.16
C ALA A 601 12.67 30.65 -16.90
N VAL A 602 13.05 30.86 -15.63
CA VAL A 602 14.44 31.15 -15.22
C VAL A 602 15.38 30.02 -15.66
N GLU A 603 14.98 28.77 -15.45
CA GLU A 603 15.77 27.59 -15.86
C GLU A 603 16.04 27.58 -17.37
N ARG A 604 15.08 28.02 -18.20
CA ARG A 604 15.30 28.16 -19.65
C ARG A 604 16.31 29.27 -19.95
N LYS A 605 16.22 30.42 -19.28
CA LYS A 605 17.20 31.51 -19.42
C LYS A 605 18.60 31.05 -19.03
N VAL A 606 18.75 30.40 -17.87
CA VAL A 606 20.02 29.82 -17.39
C VAL A 606 20.59 28.84 -18.41
N SER A 607 19.76 27.93 -18.93
CA SER A 607 20.20 26.98 -19.95
C SER A 607 20.66 27.69 -21.24
N ARG A 608 19.96 28.75 -21.65
CA ARG A 608 20.34 29.59 -22.80
C ARG A 608 21.64 30.35 -22.55
N THR A 609 21.88 30.84 -21.33
CA THR A 609 23.17 31.44 -20.92
C THR A 609 24.29 30.43 -21.11
N ASN A 610 24.13 29.22 -20.55
CA ASN A 610 25.16 28.18 -20.63
C ASN A 610 25.45 27.78 -22.07
N VAL A 611 24.42 27.65 -22.91
CA VAL A 611 24.58 27.35 -24.34
C VAL A 611 25.33 28.47 -25.07
N LEU A 612 24.98 29.74 -24.82
CA LEU A 612 25.66 30.86 -25.46
C LEU A 612 27.10 31.03 -24.99
N VAL A 613 27.38 30.78 -23.71
CA VAL A 613 28.74 30.77 -23.15
C VAL A 613 29.57 29.64 -23.76
N GLU A 614 29.00 28.45 -23.93
CA GLU A 614 29.68 27.33 -24.59
C GLU A 614 29.94 27.62 -26.07
N GLN A 615 28.94 28.19 -26.77
CA GLN A 615 29.10 28.65 -28.16
C GLN A 615 30.20 29.70 -28.27
N LEU A 616 30.24 30.68 -27.35
CA LEU A 616 31.32 31.67 -27.28
C LEU A 616 32.68 31.01 -27.07
N SER A 617 32.78 30.04 -26.16
CA SER A 617 34.03 29.30 -25.92
C SER A 617 34.53 28.62 -27.20
N ARG A 618 33.65 27.92 -27.91
CA ARG A 618 33.99 27.24 -29.18
C ARG A 618 34.34 28.24 -30.29
N ALA A 619 33.55 29.29 -30.46
CA ALA A 619 33.78 30.32 -31.46
C ALA A 619 35.11 31.05 -31.21
N SER A 620 35.38 31.42 -29.95
CA SER A 620 36.66 32.04 -29.57
C SER A 620 37.87 31.14 -29.85
N GLN A 621 37.75 29.83 -29.64
CA GLN A 621 38.82 28.89 -29.97
C GLN A 621 39.07 28.85 -31.49
N ASN A 622 38.00 28.83 -32.29
CA ASN A 622 38.12 28.86 -33.75
C ASN A 622 38.80 30.16 -34.23
N TRP A 623 38.44 31.30 -33.65
CA TRP A 623 39.06 32.59 -34.00
C TRP A 623 40.54 32.63 -33.61
N LEU A 624 40.88 32.07 -32.44
CA LEU A 624 42.26 31.92 -31.99
C LEU A 624 43.07 31.05 -32.96
N ASP A 625 42.54 29.90 -33.37
CA ASP A 625 43.21 28.99 -34.29
C ASP A 625 43.46 29.65 -35.66
N GLN A 626 42.47 30.39 -36.17
CA GLN A 626 42.62 31.15 -37.42
C GLN A 626 43.69 32.25 -37.31
N LEU A 627 43.75 32.96 -36.19
CA LEU A 627 44.76 33.98 -35.93
C LEU A 627 46.16 33.37 -35.84
N VAL A 628 46.30 32.23 -35.16
CA VAL A 628 47.57 31.50 -35.06
C VAL A 628 48.02 30.98 -36.43
N LEU A 629 47.11 30.47 -37.25
CA LEU A 629 47.42 30.02 -38.60
C LEU A 629 47.93 31.17 -39.49
N ASP A 630 47.32 32.36 -39.40
CA ASP A 630 47.79 33.53 -40.15
C ASP A 630 49.15 34.03 -39.66
N LEU A 631 49.35 34.08 -38.33
CA LEU A 631 50.65 34.41 -37.73
C LEU A 631 51.77 33.47 -38.22
N GLN A 632 51.48 32.18 -38.34
CA GLN A 632 52.42 31.20 -38.90
C GLN A 632 52.73 31.48 -40.37
N GLY A 633 51.72 31.90 -41.15
CA GLY A 633 51.91 32.33 -42.54
C GLY A 633 52.85 33.54 -42.64
N GLN A 634 52.62 34.58 -41.85
CA GLN A 634 53.46 35.78 -41.81
C GLN A 634 54.89 35.47 -41.35
N THR A 635 55.05 34.63 -40.33
CA THR A 635 56.38 34.23 -39.84
C THR A 635 57.18 33.49 -40.92
N ARG A 636 56.52 32.64 -41.72
CA ARG A 636 57.16 31.98 -42.87
C ARG A 636 57.57 32.99 -43.95
N HIS A 637 56.70 33.94 -44.29
CA HIS A 637 57.01 35.00 -45.24
C HIS A 637 58.25 35.80 -44.84
N ILE A 638 58.32 36.26 -43.58
CA ILE A 638 59.50 36.97 -43.04
C ILE A 638 60.76 36.06 -43.11
N SER A 639 60.63 34.78 -42.78
CA SER A 639 61.75 33.83 -42.84
C SER A 639 62.27 33.62 -44.26
N ASP A 640 61.37 33.50 -45.24
CA ASP A 640 61.73 33.29 -46.64
C ASP A 640 62.42 34.55 -47.19
N GLN A 641 61.90 35.74 -46.88
CA GLN A 641 62.51 37.01 -47.29
C GLN A 641 63.88 37.28 -46.65
N LEU A 642 64.04 36.97 -45.37
CA LEU A 642 65.36 37.03 -44.73
C LEU A 642 66.33 36.04 -45.39
N GLY A 643 65.87 34.85 -45.76
CA GLY A 643 66.66 33.87 -46.51
C GLY A 643 67.12 34.38 -47.87
N GLU A 644 66.27 35.10 -48.61
CA GLU A 644 66.64 35.72 -49.90
C GLU A 644 67.63 36.88 -49.74
N LEU A 645 67.44 37.72 -48.71
CA LEU A 645 68.37 38.81 -48.40
C LEU A 645 69.73 38.29 -47.95
N ASP A 646 69.77 37.31 -47.04
CA ASP A 646 71.01 36.73 -46.52
C ASP A 646 71.86 36.05 -47.62
N GLN A 647 71.22 35.55 -48.69
CA GLN A 647 71.92 34.99 -49.85
C GLN A 647 72.55 36.05 -50.78
N SER A 648 72.07 37.29 -50.73
CA SER A 648 72.42 38.35 -51.69
C SER A 648 73.32 39.44 -51.09
N VAL A 649 72.99 39.98 -49.91
CA VAL A 649 73.74 41.05 -49.24
C VAL A 649 73.69 40.89 -47.72
N ALA A 650 74.81 41.07 -47.02
CA ALA A 650 74.82 41.11 -45.56
C ALA A 650 74.34 42.48 -45.05
N LEU A 651 73.07 42.57 -44.62
CA LEU A 651 72.46 43.81 -44.13
C LEU A 651 72.52 43.97 -42.59
N GLU A 652 72.76 45.19 -42.12
CA GLU A 652 72.74 45.62 -40.72
C GLU A 652 71.63 46.64 -40.41
N ASP A 653 70.53 46.60 -41.15
CA ASP A 653 69.39 47.49 -40.89
C ASP A 653 68.58 47.07 -39.67
N ARG A 654 67.99 48.07 -39.02
CA ARG A 654 67.09 47.89 -37.88
C ARG A 654 65.95 46.91 -38.21
N ALA A 655 65.32 47.04 -39.38
CA ALA A 655 64.22 46.16 -39.79
C ALA A 655 64.64 44.69 -39.93
N VAL A 656 65.84 44.42 -40.46
CA VAL A 656 66.38 43.05 -40.64
C VAL A 656 66.73 42.43 -39.29
N ASN A 657 67.34 43.20 -38.38
CA ASN A 657 67.66 42.73 -37.04
C ASN A 657 66.40 42.51 -36.19
N GLU A 658 65.40 43.39 -36.30
CA GLU A 658 64.10 43.22 -35.66
C GLU A 658 63.39 41.96 -36.19
N ALA A 659 63.42 41.71 -37.51
CA ALA A 659 62.88 40.50 -38.13
C ALA A 659 63.58 39.20 -37.66
N ARG A 660 64.91 39.20 -37.56
CA ARG A 660 65.67 38.06 -37.00
C ARG A 660 65.30 37.79 -35.54
N SER A 661 65.25 38.84 -34.72
CA SER A 661 64.87 38.73 -33.31
C SER A 661 63.43 38.23 -33.12
N LEU A 662 62.53 38.63 -34.02
CA LEU A 662 61.13 38.20 -34.03
C LEU A 662 61.01 36.70 -34.35
N ILE A 663 61.73 36.21 -35.37
CA ILE A 663 61.74 34.79 -35.71
C ILE A 663 62.35 33.95 -34.56
N GLU A 664 63.41 34.42 -33.93
CA GLU A 664 64.01 33.73 -32.78
C GLU A 664 63.05 33.65 -31.60
N ARG A 665 62.33 34.74 -31.31
CA ARG A 665 61.29 34.81 -30.26
C ARG A 665 60.10 33.89 -30.55
N LEU A 666 59.66 33.83 -31.81
CA LEU A 666 58.50 33.05 -32.25
C LEU A 666 58.83 31.59 -32.65
N GLY A 667 60.13 31.23 -32.70
CA GLY A 667 60.63 29.92 -33.13
C GLY A 667 60.13 28.72 -32.31
N SER A 668 59.47 28.97 -31.18
CA SER A 668 58.67 27.98 -30.47
C SER A 668 57.24 27.97 -31.01
N ARG A 669 56.91 26.96 -31.82
CA ARG A 669 55.55 26.70 -32.32
C ARG A 669 54.51 26.89 -31.21
N PRO A 670 53.43 27.66 -31.41
CA PRO A 670 52.30 27.62 -30.49
C PRO A 670 51.75 26.19 -30.49
N THR A 671 51.77 25.54 -29.32
CA THR A 671 51.15 24.23 -29.15
C THR A 671 49.63 24.41 -29.20
N PRO A 672 48.90 23.61 -30.00
CA PRO A 672 47.44 23.60 -29.92
C PRO A 672 47.03 23.23 -28.49
N ARG A 673 46.18 24.07 -27.88
CA ARG A 673 45.73 23.88 -26.50
C ARG A 673 44.74 22.72 -26.37
N LYS A 674 44.58 22.24 -25.14
CA LYS A 674 43.61 21.22 -24.76
C LYS A 674 42.18 21.73 -24.99
N ASP A 675 41.36 20.88 -25.61
CA ASP A 675 39.91 21.03 -25.65
C ASP A 675 39.36 21.24 -24.24
N GLY A 676 38.55 22.29 -24.04
CA GLY A 676 37.93 22.62 -22.76
C GLY A 676 38.42 23.89 -22.05
N SER A 677 39.22 24.73 -22.70
CA SER A 677 39.58 26.06 -22.16
C SER A 677 38.35 26.96 -22.06
N THR A 678 38.27 27.77 -21.00
CA THR A 678 37.12 28.69 -20.80
C THR A 678 37.23 29.88 -21.75
N TYR A 679 36.10 30.45 -22.20
CA TYR A 679 36.10 31.62 -23.09
C TYR A 679 36.95 32.81 -22.58
N LEU A 680 37.05 33.00 -21.26
CA LEU A 680 37.92 34.01 -20.64
C LEU A 680 39.41 33.75 -20.89
N GLU A 681 39.83 32.50 -20.79
CA GLU A 681 41.22 32.09 -21.04
C GLU A 681 41.55 32.25 -22.52
N VAL A 682 40.63 31.82 -23.39
CA VAL A 682 40.78 31.94 -24.84
C VAL A 682 40.82 33.40 -25.27
N ALA A 683 39.97 34.27 -24.69
CA ALA A 683 39.97 35.69 -25.00
C ALA A 683 41.28 36.39 -24.59
N ALA A 684 41.85 36.02 -23.45
CA ALA A 684 43.16 36.52 -23.02
C ALA A 684 44.28 36.08 -23.99
N GLU A 685 44.19 34.87 -24.53
CA GLU A 685 45.10 34.39 -25.56
C GLU A 685 44.93 35.09 -26.90
N ILE A 686 43.69 35.27 -27.37
CA ILE A 686 43.42 36.04 -28.60
C ILE A 686 44.07 37.42 -28.49
N LYS A 687 43.93 38.11 -27.35
CA LYS A 687 44.60 39.39 -27.10
C LYS A 687 46.13 39.28 -27.22
N ARG A 688 46.73 38.28 -26.58
CA ARG A 688 48.19 38.07 -26.63
C ARG A 688 48.66 37.84 -28.07
N TRP A 689 48.04 36.90 -28.78
CA TRP A 689 48.42 36.56 -30.15
C TRP A 689 48.09 37.67 -31.15
N ASN A 690 47.07 38.48 -30.87
CA ASN A 690 46.77 39.67 -31.67
C ASN A 690 47.90 40.70 -31.60
N ASN A 691 48.47 40.93 -30.40
CA ASN A 691 49.61 41.83 -30.23
C ASN A 691 50.87 41.31 -30.95
N GLU A 692 51.13 39.99 -30.88
CA GLU A 692 52.23 39.36 -31.62
C GLU A 692 52.00 39.47 -33.13
N TRP A 693 50.77 39.28 -33.60
CA TRP A 693 50.40 39.44 -35.00
C TRP A 693 50.61 40.87 -35.51
N GLN A 694 50.22 41.89 -34.74
CA GLN A 694 50.48 43.29 -35.10
C GLN A 694 51.99 43.57 -35.21
N THR A 695 52.77 43.02 -34.26
CA THR A 695 54.23 43.14 -34.28
C THR A 695 54.82 42.45 -35.51
N CYS A 696 54.37 41.24 -35.85
CA CYS A 696 54.80 40.51 -37.04
C CYS A 696 54.47 41.29 -38.32
N ARG A 697 53.26 41.82 -38.42
CA ARG A 697 52.82 42.57 -39.60
C ARG A 697 53.65 43.85 -39.79
N GLY A 698 53.91 44.60 -38.72
CA GLY A 698 54.75 45.80 -38.79
C GLY A 698 56.19 45.49 -39.20
N VAL A 699 56.77 44.43 -38.64
CA VAL A 699 58.12 43.96 -39.00
C VAL A 699 58.17 43.42 -40.43
N SER A 700 57.15 42.67 -40.88
CA SER A 700 57.03 42.21 -42.27
C SER A 700 56.98 43.37 -43.24
N GLN A 701 56.17 44.39 -42.98
CA GLN A 701 56.07 45.57 -43.86
C GLN A 701 57.39 46.36 -43.91
N ALA A 702 58.04 46.57 -42.77
CA ALA A 702 59.34 47.22 -42.74
C ALA A 702 60.42 46.39 -43.46
N LEU A 703 60.38 45.07 -43.34
CA LEU A 703 61.25 44.16 -44.07
C LEU A 703 60.95 44.17 -45.57
N ASP A 704 59.68 44.15 -45.98
CA ASP A 704 59.23 44.21 -47.38
C ASP A 704 59.76 45.47 -48.08
N GLU A 705 59.71 46.63 -47.40
CA GLU A 705 60.22 47.89 -47.94
C GLU A 705 61.73 47.85 -48.18
N VAL A 706 62.50 47.33 -47.20
CA VAL A 706 63.95 47.17 -47.33
C VAL A 706 64.28 46.11 -48.38
N ALA A 707 63.59 44.98 -48.34
CA ALA A 707 63.80 43.85 -49.24
C ALA A 707 63.54 44.25 -50.70
N ARG A 708 62.44 44.95 -50.97
CA ARG A 708 62.10 45.41 -52.32
C ARG A 708 63.22 46.27 -52.93
N VAL A 709 63.67 47.29 -52.20
CA VAL A 709 64.67 48.23 -52.72
C VAL A 709 66.03 47.54 -52.93
N VAL A 710 66.46 46.71 -51.98
CA VAL A 710 67.75 46.01 -52.07
C VAL A 710 67.70 44.92 -53.16
N LEU A 711 66.66 44.09 -53.20
CA LEU A 711 66.55 43.01 -54.18
C LEU A 711 66.36 43.54 -55.61
N GLU A 712 65.65 44.65 -55.81
CA GLU A 712 65.59 45.34 -57.11
C GLU A 712 66.98 45.83 -57.55
N ALA A 713 67.73 46.50 -56.68
CA ALA A 713 69.09 46.96 -56.98
C ALA A 713 70.06 45.79 -57.26
N VAL A 714 69.93 44.68 -56.52
CA VAL A 714 70.69 43.44 -56.79
C VAL A 714 70.31 42.87 -58.15
N ARG A 715 69.03 42.87 -58.52
CA ARG A 715 68.56 42.39 -59.82
C ARG A 715 69.08 43.25 -60.96
N GLU A 716 69.09 44.57 -60.82
CA GLU A 716 69.65 45.48 -61.82
C GLU A 716 71.17 45.29 -61.97
N ALA A 717 71.91 45.24 -60.86
CA ALA A 717 73.35 45.02 -60.88
C ALA A 717 73.73 43.64 -61.47
N THR A 718 72.96 42.59 -61.19
CA THR A 718 73.17 41.25 -61.78
C THR A 718 72.86 41.22 -63.28
N GLN A 719 71.82 41.92 -63.73
CA GLN A 719 71.54 42.07 -65.17
C GLN A 719 72.64 42.83 -65.91
N ALA A 720 73.11 43.96 -65.35
CA ALA A 720 74.23 44.71 -65.93
C ALA A 720 75.53 43.90 -65.92
N ARG A 721 75.75 43.09 -64.88
CA ARG A 721 76.88 42.14 -64.83
C ARG A 721 76.81 41.15 -65.99
N GLU A 722 75.66 40.56 -66.24
CA GLU A 722 75.48 39.63 -67.36
C GLU A 722 75.65 40.31 -68.73
N ALA A 723 75.15 41.54 -68.89
CA ALA A 723 75.26 42.31 -70.12
C ALA A 723 76.71 42.72 -70.42
N ALA A 724 77.41 43.31 -69.44
CA ALA A 724 78.83 43.64 -69.54
C ALA A 724 79.69 42.39 -69.81
N ARG A 725 79.37 41.25 -69.18
CA ARG A 725 80.05 39.97 -69.44
C ARG A 725 79.85 39.51 -70.88
N LYS A 726 78.63 39.60 -71.41
CA LYS A 726 78.34 39.27 -72.82
C LYS A 726 79.05 40.23 -73.79
N ALA A 727 79.08 41.53 -73.49
CA ALA A 727 79.80 42.52 -74.29
C ALA A 727 81.32 42.22 -74.34
N LEU A 728 81.94 41.95 -73.20
CA LEU A 728 83.35 41.55 -73.14
C LEU A 728 83.63 40.21 -73.84
N GLN A 729 82.71 39.25 -73.78
CA GLN A 729 82.81 38.00 -74.55
C GLN A 729 82.74 38.26 -76.06
N SER A 730 81.85 39.16 -76.50
CA SER A 730 81.72 39.54 -77.92
C SER A 730 82.95 40.30 -78.45
N ALA A 731 83.64 41.05 -77.59
CA ALA A 731 84.91 41.69 -77.91
C ALA A 731 86.03 40.69 -78.23
N GLY A 732 85.89 39.43 -77.76
CA GLY A 732 86.74 38.30 -78.11
C GLY A 732 88.23 38.60 -77.99
N LYS A 733 88.90 38.76 -79.14
CA LYS A 733 90.35 38.98 -79.23
C LYS A 733 90.79 40.36 -78.71
N LEU A 734 89.95 41.39 -78.81
CA LEU A 734 90.25 42.75 -78.31
C LEU A 734 90.41 42.78 -76.78
N ALA A 735 89.62 41.96 -76.08
CA ALA A 735 89.70 41.79 -74.62
C ALA A 735 90.99 41.07 -74.18
N SER A 736 91.58 40.24 -75.05
CA SER A 736 92.81 39.49 -74.75
C SER A 736 94.09 40.32 -74.84
N GLY A 737 94.02 41.57 -75.35
CA GLY A 737 95.18 42.45 -75.51
C GLY A 737 96.19 42.02 -76.58
N ARG A 738 95.88 40.97 -77.37
CA ARG A 738 96.76 40.51 -78.45
C ARG A 738 96.56 41.38 -79.70
N ARG A 739 97.63 42.00 -80.19
CA ARG A 739 97.63 42.74 -81.47
C ARG A 739 97.53 41.75 -82.63
N ASP A 740 96.53 41.93 -83.49
CA ASP A 740 96.32 41.11 -84.69
C ASP A 740 96.13 42.02 -85.91
N TRP A 741 96.19 41.44 -87.12
CA TRP A 741 95.90 42.17 -88.36
C TRP A 741 94.46 41.90 -88.78
N PRO A 742 93.66 42.92 -89.15
CA PRO A 742 94.03 44.31 -89.45
C PRO A 742 94.29 45.17 -88.19
N PRO A 743 95.13 46.21 -88.28
CA PRO A 743 95.56 46.99 -87.13
C PRO A 743 94.42 47.81 -86.51
N THR A 744 94.44 47.96 -85.19
CA THR A 744 93.49 48.75 -84.38
C THR A 744 94.21 49.48 -83.26
N ARG A 745 93.76 50.69 -82.93
CA ARG A 745 94.24 51.43 -81.76
C ARG A 745 93.68 50.86 -80.46
N GLN A 746 92.51 50.24 -80.55
CA GLN A 746 91.72 49.82 -79.39
C GLN A 746 92.28 48.54 -78.75
N SER A 747 92.40 48.54 -77.42
CA SER A 747 92.78 47.40 -76.58
C SER A 747 91.91 47.41 -75.32
N LEU A 748 91.22 46.31 -75.04
CA LEU A 748 90.22 46.25 -73.96
C LEU A 748 90.73 45.62 -72.65
N VAL A 749 92.05 45.64 -72.43
CA VAL A 749 92.68 45.00 -71.24
C VAL A 749 92.33 45.74 -69.95
N GLU A 750 92.22 47.07 -70.02
CA GLU A 750 91.84 47.88 -68.86
C GLU A 750 90.38 47.64 -68.48
N GLU A 751 89.50 47.49 -69.48
CA GLU A 751 88.08 47.18 -69.33
C GLU A 751 87.85 45.79 -68.72
N VAL A 752 88.62 44.78 -69.13
CA VAL A 752 88.57 43.44 -68.51
C VAL A 752 89.01 43.50 -67.05
N ARG A 753 90.04 44.29 -66.73
CA ARG A 753 90.50 44.46 -65.34
C ARG A 753 89.45 45.20 -64.50
N MET A 754 88.80 46.23 -65.05
CA MET A 754 87.70 46.94 -64.40
C MET A 754 86.52 46.00 -64.10
N PHE A 755 86.14 45.14 -65.04
CA PHE A 755 85.10 44.12 -64.82
C PHE A 755 85.44 43.17 -63.67
N GLN A 756 86.67 42.66 -63.61
CA GLN A 756 87.10 41.75 -62.55
C GLN A 756 87.10 42.42 -61.16
N GLU A 757 87.46 43.69 -61.08
CA GLU A 757 87.39 44.43 -59.81
C GLU A 757 85.94 44.68 -59.39
N LEU A 758 85.05 44.98 -60.34
CA LEU A 758 83.61 45.10 -60.11
C LEU A 758 82.98 43.78 -59.63
N GLU A 759 83.38 42.63 -60.20
CA GLU A 759 82.92 41.32 -59.72
C GLU A 759 83.36 41.04 -58.27
N ARG A 760 84.61 41.37 -57.91
CA ARG A 760 85.08 41.24 -56.53
C ARG A 760 84.35 42.17 -55.58
N ARG A 761 84.07 43.41 -55.99
CA ARG A 761 83.28 44.37 -55.19
C ARG A 761 81.87 43.81 -54.94
N LEU A 762 81.24 43.21 -55.96
CA LEU A 762 79.92 42.59 -55.84
C LEU A 762 79.93 41.36 -54.92
N ASP A 763 80.96 40.51 -54.99
CA ASP A 763 81.09 39.34 -54.10
C ASP A 763 81.38 39.75 -52.64
N ARG A 764 82.11 40.84 -52.40
CA ARG A 764 82.34 41.38 -51.03
C ARG A 764 81.06 41.84 -50.34
N LEU A 765 80.05 42.30 -51.09
CA LEU A 765 78.76 42.70 -50.51
C LEU A 765 78.01 41.55 -49.82
N LYS A 766 78.37 40.29 -50.10
CA LYS A 766 77.81 39.12 -49.41
C LYS A 766 78.40 38.89 -48.01
N SER A 767 79.62 39.37 -47.76
CA SER A 767 80.30 39.21 -46.47
C SER A 767 80.34 40.50 -45.66
N ASP A 768 80.38 41.65 -46.34
CA ASP A 768 80.51 42.96 -45.72
C ASP A 768 79.15 43.46 -45.25
N ARG A 769 79.06 43.70 -43.95
CA ARG A 769 77.85 44.20 -43.33
C ARG A 769 77.64 45.67 -43.68
N LYS A 770 76.51 45.99 -44.31
CA LYS A 770 76.16 47.35 -44.75
C LYS A 770 74.71 47.69 -44.43
N THR A 771 74.37 48.97 -44.38
CA THR A 771 72.97 49.40 -44.35
C THR A 771 72.34 49.29 -45.75
N ALA A 772 71.01 49.17 -45.84
CA ALA A 772 70.30 49.04 -47.11
C ALA A 772 70.60 50.20 -48.07
N SER A 773 70.71 51.43 -47.54
CA SER A 773 71.03 52.60 -48.35
C SER A 773 72.45 52.56 -48.94
N GLU A 774 73.42 52.08 -48.16
CA GLU A 774 74.81 51.92 -48.59
C GLU A 774 74.95 50.76 -49.57
N ALA A 775 74.25 49.65 -49.31
CA ALA A 775 74.20 48.50 -50.21
C ALA A 775 73.59 48.88 -51.57
N VAL A 776 72.45 49.58 -51.58
CA VAL A 776 71.80 50.06 -52.81
C VAL A 776 72.66 51.09 -53.53
N HIS A 777 73.33 51.99 -52.80
CA HIS A 777 74.23 52.96 -53.41
C HIS A 777 75.43 52.27 -54.09
N GLU A 778 76.06 51.32 -53.41
CA GLU A 778 77.19 50.55 -53.96
C GLU A 778 76.74 49.67 -55.14
N LEU A 779 75.58 49.02 -55.05
CA LEU A 779 74.99 48.26 -56.16
C LEU A 779 74.64 49.16 -57.34
N GLY A 780 74.13 50.37 -57.09
CA GLY A 780 73.83 51.37 -58.10
C GLY A 780 75.08 51.93 -58.78
N GLN A 781 76.15 52.17 -58.01
CA GLN A 781 77.47 52.53 -58.55
C GLN A 781 78.04 51.40 -59.41
N ILE A 782 78.01 50.16 -58.90
CA ILE A 782 78.45 48.98 -59.65
C ILE A 782 77.63 48.83 -60.93
N PHE A 783 76.31 49.02 -60.88
CA PHE A 783 75.44 49.01 -62.06
C PHE A 783 75.86 50.07 -63.09
N HIS A 784 76.06 51.33 -62.67
CA HIS A 784 76.47 52.41 -63.57
C HIS A 784 77.87 52.16 -64.15
N GLU A 785 78.81 51.68 -63.33
CA GLU A 785 80.16 51.34 -63.78
C GLU A 785 80.14 50.16 -64.77
N LEU A 786 79.32 49.14 -64.52
CA LEU A 786 79.14 47.99 -65.43
C LEU A 786 78.44 48.39 -66.74
N SER A 787 77.42 49.24 -66.69
CA SER A 787 76.73 49.73 -67.89
C SER A 787 77.62 50.67 -68.71
N GLN A 788 78.36 51.57 -68.07
CA GLN A 788 79.36 52.38 -68.77
C GLN A 788 80.48 51.53 -69.35
N LEU A 789 80.87 50.46 -68.66
CA LEU A 789 81.85 49.51 -69.17
C LEU A 789 81.32 48.79 -70.42
N GLU A 790 80.07 48.33 -70.39
CA GLU A 790 79.39 47.76 -71.56
C GLU A 790 79.40 48.76 -72.73
N ASP A 791 78.97 50.00 -72.52
CA ASP A 791 78.94 51.03 -73.56
C ASP A 791 80.34 51.31 -74.14
N ARG A 792 81.36 51.41 -73.27
CA ARG A 792 82.75 51.60 -73.70
C ARG A 792 83.27 50.42 -74.51
N VAL A 793 82.98 49.20 -74.08
CA VAL A 793 83.36 47.97 -74.80
C VAL A 793 82.66 47.93 -76.15
N VAL A 794 81.36 48.22 -76.22
CA VAL A 794 80.60 48.26 -77.48
C VAL A 794 81.10 49.37 -78.41
N ALA A 795 81.39 50.55 -77.89
CA ALA A 795 81.95 51.66 -78.68
C ALA A 795 83.36 51.34 -79.19
N ALA A 796 84.21 50.74 -78.36
CA ALA A 796 85.55 50.32 -78.74
C ALA A 796 85.53 49.20 -79.78
N ILE A 797 84.60 48.25 -79.70
CA ILE A 797 84.38 47.24 -80.75
C ILE A 797 84.02 47.94 -82.07
N ARG A 798 83.03 48.84 -82.08
CA ARG A 798 82.63 49.58 -83.30
C ARG A 798 83.77 50.40 -83.88
N GLN A 799 84.53 51.08 -83.03
CA GLN A 799 85.67 51.90 -83.46
C GLN A 799 86.80 51.02 -84.01
N ALA A 800 87.08 49.89 -83.37
CA ALA A 800 88.02 48.89 -83.86
C ALA A 800 87.59 48.35 -85.24
N GLU A 801 86.31 48.07 -85.44
CA GLU A 801 85.78 47.64 -86.75
C GLU A 801 85.98 48.70 -87.83
N LEU A 802 85.72 49.97 -87.55
CA LEU A 802 85.95 51.08 -88.50
C LEU A 802 87.44 51.23 -88.84
N GLU A 803 88.31 51.17 -87.83
CA GLU A 803 89.76 51.27 -88.00
C GLU A 803 90.33 50.09 -88.81
N GLN A 804 89.82 48.88 -88.58
CA GLN A 804 90.16 47.70 -89.37
C GLN A 804 89.70 47.85 -90.82
N GLN A 805 88.50 48.41 -91.04
CA GLN A 805 87.99 48.66 -92.40
C GLN A 805 88.85 49.68 -93.15
N GLU A 806 89.38 50.72 -92.49
CA GLU A 806 90.29 51.68 -93.13
C GLU A 806 91.62 51.02 -93.54
N ALA A 807 92.20 50.20 -92.66
CA ALA A 807 93.40 49.45 -93.00
C ALA A 807 93.15 48.49 -94.17
N ILE A 808 92.06 47.70 -94.13
CA ILE A 808 91.66 46.82 -95.24
C ILE A 808 91.46 47.62 -96.54
N ARG A 809 90.87 48.81 -96.47
CA ARG A 809 90.67 49.67 -97.65
C ARG A 809 92.01 50.10 -98.25
N LEU A 810 92.97 50.52 -97.43
CA LEU A 810 94.30 50.90 -97.89
C LEU A 810 95.07 49.72 -98.46
N GLU A 811 94.93 48.53 -97.88
CA GLU A 811 95.47 47.29 -98.46
C GLU A 811 94.87 47.00 -99.83
N ARG A 812 93.54 47.10 -99.98
CA ARG A 812 92.90 46.91 -101.28
C ARG A 812 93.36 47.92 -102.31
N LEU A 813 93.51 49.20 -101.93
CA LEU A 813 94.05 50.21 -102.83
C LEU A 813 95.50 49.91 -103.22
N LEU A 814 96.33 49.42 -102.29
CA LEU A 814 97.68 48.98 -102.59
C LEU A 814 97.68 47.84 -103.62
N GLU A 815 96.85 46.80 -103.39
CA GLU A 815 96.68 45.67 -104.31
C GLU A 815 96.18 46.13 -105.70
N GLU A 816 95.22 47.05 -105.76
CA GLU A 816 94.73 47.64 -107.01
C GLU A 816 95.84 48.39 -107.76
N TYR A 817 96.65 49.21 -107.09
CA TYR A 817 97.77 49.91 -107.72
C TYR A 817 98.87 48.94 -108.18
N GLN A 818 99.16 47.89 -107.41
CA GLN A 818 100.09 46.84 -107.83
C GLN A 818 99.60 46.14 -109.11
N GLN A 819 98.32 45.79 -109.19
CA GLN A 819 97.72 45.20 -110.38
C GLN A 819 97.77 46.15 -111.59
N ARG A 820 97.49 47.45 -111.40
CA ARG A 820 97.59 48.45 -112.47
C ARG A 820 99.02 48.60 -112.99
N TRP A 821 100.02 48.62 -112.10
CA TRP A 821 101.43 48.63 -112.50
C TRP A 821 101.84 47.37 -113.27
N GLN A 822 101.44 46.18 -112.80
CA GLN A 822 101.69 44.93 -113.53
C GLN A 822 101.02 44.92 -114.91
N ALA A 823 99.80 45.44 -115.03
CA ALA A 823 99.10 45.56 -116.31
C ALA A 823 99.78 46.57 -117.26
N LEU A 824 100.35 47.65 -116.74
CA LEU A 824 101.15 48.62 -117.51
C LEU A 824 102.46 48.00 -118.01
N ALA A 825 103.16 47.24 -117.16
CA ALA A 825 104.36 46.52 -117.56
C ALA A 825 104.08 45.54 -118.72
N GLN A 826 102.93 44.84 -118.69
CA GLN A 826 102.51 43.94 -119.78
C GLN A 826 102.20 44.67 -121.11
N ARG A 827 101.89 45.98 -121.08
CA ARG A 827 101.59 46.76 -122.30
C ARG A 827 102.83 47.25 -123.05
N PHE A 828 104.00 47.27 -122.41
CA PHE A 828 105.27 47.66 -123.04
C PHE A 828 106.27 46.49 -123.10
N PRO A 829 105.97 45.41 -123.85
CA PRO A 829 106.80 44.20 -123.85
C PRO A 829 108.16 44.35 -124.57
N ALA A 830 108.39 45.45 -125.29
CA ALA A 830 109.64 45.69 -126.04
C ALA A 830 110.77 46.30 -125.19
N GLN A 831 110.52 46.65 -123.92
CA GLN A 831 111.51 47.24 -123.00
C GLN A 831 111.62 46.40 -121.72
N ALA A 832 112.56 45.46 -121.72
CA ALA A 832 112.79 44.52 -120.61
C ALA A 832 113.20 45.23 -119.30
N ASP A 833 113.92 46.34 -119.41
CA ASP A 833 114.39 47.10 -118.25
C ASP A 833 113.21 47.72 -117.47
N LEU A 834 112.17 48.20 -118.17
CA LEU A 834 110.97 48.79 -117.54
C LEU A 834 110.11 47.74 -116.81
N ASP A 835 109.95 46.53 -117.36
CA ASP A 835 109.19 45.44 -116.71
C ASP A 835 109.91 44.94 -115.44
N LEU A 836 111.24 44.87 -115.46
CA LEU A 836 112.07 44.55 -114.29
C LEU A 836 111.92 45.62 -113.19
N GLU A 837 111.99 46.90 -113.56
CA GLU A 837 111.83 48.02 -112.62
C GLU A 837 110.41 48.06 -111.99
N ILE A 838 109.37 47.80 -112.78
CA ILE A 838 107.99 47.75 -112.27
C ILE A 838 107.76 46.51 -111.38
N LYS A 839 108.30 45.33 -111.76
CA LYS A 839 108.21 44.12 -110.91
C LYS A 839 108.95 44.29 -109.60
N ASP A 840 110.11 44.96 -109.61
CA ASP A 840 110.84 45.26 -108.38
C ASP A 840 110.04 46.24 -107.50
N LEU A 841 109.43 47.29 -108.07
CA LEU A 841 108.55 48.21 -107.34
C LEU A 841 107.37 47.49 -106.67
N VAL A 842 106.69 46.57 -107.36
CA VAL A 842 105.57 45.79 -106.81
C VAL A 842 106.03 44.81 -105.73
N SER A 843 107.14 44.09 -105.97
CA SER A 843 107.76 43.18 -104.98
C SER A 843 108.20 43.94 -103.72
N GLN A 844 108.78 45.13 -103.88
CA GLN A 844 109.14 45.99 -102.74
C GLN A 844 107.90 46.44 -101.96
N ALA A 845 106.78 46.74 -102.63
CA ALA A 845 105.52 47.08 -101.97
C ALA A 845 104.93 45.87 -101.20
N ASP A 846 104.97 44.65 -101.76
CA ASP A 846 104.53 43.42 -101.07
C ASP A 846 105.39 43.11 -99.85
N GLN A 847 106.72 43.22 -100.00
CA GLN A 847 107.65 43.04 -98.89
C GLN A 847 107.41 44.09 -97.80
N ARG A 848 107.13 45.35 -98.17
CA ARG A 848 106.77 46.40 -97.21
C ARG A 848 105.45 46.08 -96.50
N LEU A 849 104.42 45.65 -97.22
CA LEU A 849 103.14 45.23 -96.63
C LEU A 849 103.33 44.07 -95.63
N ALA A 850 104.04 43.01 -96.03
CA ALA A 850 104.30 41.85 -95.17
C ALA A 850 105.14 42.22 -93.93
N ARG A 851 106.12 43.14 -94.08
CA ARG A 851 106.90 43.67 -92.97
C ARG A 851 106.03 44.49 -92.03
N ILE A 852 105.18 45.39 -92.54
CA ILE A 852 104.24 46.19 -91.73
C ILE A 852 103.31 45.26 -90.94
N LYS A 853 102.74 44.23 -91.58
CA LYS A 853 101.88 43.22 -90.91
C LYS A 853 102.59 42.52 -89.76
N THR A 854 103.79 42.02 -90.03
CA THR A 854 104.55 41.23 -89.05
C THR A 854 105.03 42.11 -87.89
N GLN A 855 105.55 43.30 -88.19
CA GLN A 855 106.03 44.26 -87.19
C GLN A 855 104.89 44.81 -86.33
N TYR A 856 103.69 45.03 -86.91
CA TYR A 856 102.52 45.44 -86.15
C TYR A 856 102.04 44.33 -85.20
N LYS A 857 101.93 43.08 -85.67
CA LYS A 857 101.58 41.91 -84.82
C LYS A 857 102.58 41.68 -83.69
N GLN A 858 103.86 41.99 -83.92
CA GLN A 858 104.93 41.91 -82.91
C GLN A 858 105.00 43.14 -82.00
N GLY A 859 104.18 44.17 -82.24
CA GLY A 859 104.08 45.36 -81.40
C GLY A 859 105.14 46.44 -81.67
N ILE A 860 105.96 46.28 -82.71
CA ILE A 860 107.05 47.21 -83.08
C ILE A 860 106.48 48.49 -83.73
N LEU A 861 105.40 48.38 -84.50
CA LEU A 861 104.71 49.52 -85.13
C LEU A 861 103.45 49.90 -84.35
N SER A 862 103.20 51.20 -84.23
CA SER A 862 101.91 51.75 -83.82
C SER A 862 100.88 51.69 -84.96
N TYR A 863 99.60 51.85 -84.66
CA TYR A 863 98.53 51.90 -85.67
C TYR A 863 98.76 53.01 -86.70
N GLU A 864 99.13 54.22 -86.26
CA GLU A 864 99.41 55.34 -87.15
C GLU A 864 100.61 55.05 -88.04
N GLN A 865 101.68 54.49 -87.49
CA GLN A 865 102.84 54.09 -88.28
C GLN A 865 102.53 52.94 -89.26
N ALA A 866 101.62 52.04 -88.90
CA ALA A 866 101.17 50.98 -89.82
C ALA A 866 100.30 51.55 -90.94
N LEU A 867 99.37 52.47 -90.63
CA LEU A 867 98.54 53.14 -91.63
C LEU A 867 99.33 54.09 -92.51
N ASP A 868 100.25 54.87 -91.95
CA ASP A 868 101.10 55.78 -92.71
C ASP A 868 102.11 54.98 -93.51
N GLY A 869 102.65 53.88 -92.99
CA GLY A 869 103.43 52.92 -93.78
C GLY A 869 102.62 52.33 -94.96
N LEU A 870 101.34 52.03 -94.75
CA LEU A 870 100.43 51.61 -95.83
C LEU A 870 100.15 52.74 -96.83
N ARG A 871 99.87 53.95 -96.37
CA ARG A 871 99.63 55.14 -97.22
C ARG A 871 100.88 55.52 -98.00
N GLU A 872 102.05 55.46 -97.37
CA GLU A 872 103.34 55.66 -98.01
C GLU A 872 103.58 54.61 -99.08
N ALA A 873 103.34 53.33 -98.79
CA ALA A 873 103.44 52.26 -99.77
C ALA A 873 102.46 52.47 -100.95
N VAL A 874 101.21 52.87 -100.67
CA VAL A 874 100.21 53.25 -101.68
C VAL A 874 100.68 54.45 -102.49
N SER A 875 101.24 55.47 -101.84
CA SER A 875 101.71 56.70 -102.48
C SER A 875 102.98 56.48 -103.31
N ALA A 876 103.88 55.62 -102.86
CA ALA A 876 105.10 55.23 -103.56
C ALA A 876 104.75 54.51 -104.85
N LEU A 877 103.76 53.61 -104.81
CA LEU A 877 103.20 53.01 -106.02
C LEU A 877 102.52 54.09 -106.87
N ARG A 878 101.64 54.91 -106.32
CA ARG A 878 100.90 55.92 -107.10
C ARG A 878 101.79 56.93 -107.81
N ASN A 879 102.86 57.38 -107.17
CA ASN A 879 103.72 58.47 -107.65
C ASN A 879 104.98 58.00 -108.38
N ALA A 880 105.20 56.68 -108.51
CA ALA A 880 106.30 56.16 -109.28
C ALA A 880 106.21 56.62 -110.74
N ARG A 881 107.33 57.06 -111.29
CA ARG A 881 107.49 57.48 -112.68
C ARG A 881 108.72 56.81 -113.24
N PHE A 882 108.60 56.25 -114.43
CA PHE A 882 109.71 55.61 -115.12
C PHE A 882 109.94 56.32 -116.46
N ASN A 883 111.20 56.66 -116.73
CA ASN A 883 111.59 57.37 -117.93
C ASN A 883 111.89 56.37 -119.05
N VAL A 884 111.18 56.50 -120.16
CA VAL A 884 111.46 55.70 -121.35
C VAL A 884 112.49 56.43 -122.23
N PRO A 885 113.50 55.74 -122.82
CA PRO A 885 114.57 56.36 -123.60
C PRO A 885 114.14 57.23 -124.80
N GLU A 886 112.86 57.23 -125.19
CA GLU A 886 112.27 58.16 -126.18
C GLU A 886 111.78 59.49 -125.59
N GLY A 887 112.01 59.75 -124.30
CA GLY A 887 111.69 61.04 -123.66
C GLY A 887 110.22 61.21 -123.22
N GLN A 888 109.45 60.12 -123.11
CA GLN A 888 108.12 60.11 -122.50
C GLN A 888 108.15 59.49 -121.09
N GLU A 889 107.53 60.18 -120.12
CA GLU A 889 107.38 59.70 -118.73
C GLU A 889 106.19 58.72 -118.61
N VAL A 890 106.45 57.46 -118.27
CA VAL A 890 105.40 56.48 -117.94
C VAL A 890 105.04 56.59 -116.47
N HIS A 891 103.80 56.96 -116.21
CA HIS A 891 103.23 57.05 -114.87
C HIS A 891 101.76 56.59 -114.93
N ILE A 892 101.22 56.17 -113.79
CA ILE A 892 99.79 55.88 -113.70
C ILE A 892 99.03 57.22 -113.80
N THR A 893 98.48 57.52 -114.97
CA THR A 893 97.56 58.65 -115.17
C THR A 893 96.25 58.40 -114.44
N GLN A 894 95.73 59.41 -113.74
CA GLN A 894 94.56 59.28 -112.88
C GLN A 894 93.31 58.81 -113.64
N GLY A 895 92.66 57.80 -113.08
CA GLY A 895 91.25 57.47 -113.25
C GLY A 895 90.67 57.24 -111.87
#